data_AF-A0A7L6A4Z6-F1
#
_entry.id   AF-A0A7L6A4Z6-F1
#
_cell.length_a   1.000
_cell.length_b   1.000
_cell.length_c   1.000
_cell.angle_alpha   90.00
_cell.angle_beta   90.00
_cell.angle_gamma   90.00
#
_symmetry.space_group_name_H-M   'P 1'
#
loop_
_entity.id
_entity.type
_entity.pdbx_description
1 polymer ?
#
loop_
_entity_poly.entity_id
_entity_poly.type
_entity_poly.pdbx_seq_one_letter_code
_entity_poly.pdbx_strand_id
1 'polypeptide(L)'
;MPTYRTPDVHIEEISVFPPSVAEVETAIPAFVGYTATTTQLTADDLLRVPRRINSLLEFESLFGKGPEYEVSKATIDESGNFLSAEIANSYYLYDSLRLFYDNGGGDCYIVSAGAYKSTAPRVERDPIKQAIQAVAKVDEPTILLFPDAATLGADDLAAVQQEALKQCGELKDRVAVLDLGLGDVNGASFRDKIGINNLKYGAAYTPWLKLNYSKRVGYAQVRDKVVRNGVAQPLKDLTTDSAVLNILKSLDAAQADVATLATRVGELGEGGLSVGGTFARKVADYLAGKTVASAQPLFAYCYAIARKVDGLIAGTPLTCTDLVGDGGAKTGDIRTLITGQLVPALKPLVALEKELKAAQASYTEQWDKNSPPTTAIWENTFRADADGGPPASSGNIPTAASATVAARLDAALPGIQKAFTAVNAGLSAIVAAAHNYAHLYEQSLYDNFTPYRNIIKGIGSTLTLCPPSGAIAGIYALVDSQRGVWKAPANVSLNGVIAPAASFTASETDALNVDATAGKSINAIRAFAGKGTLVWGARTLAGNDNEWRYISVRRFFNMVEESVKKSTYWAVFEPNDANTWVKVRGMIDNYLTQKWREGALAGATPKDAFFVRCGLGVTMSAQDVLEGRMNVEIGMAVVRPAEFIILKFSHKLQTS
;
A
#
# COMPACT_ATOMS: atom_id res chain seq x y z
N MET A 1 -4.51 -44.24 -25.87
CA MET A 1 -5.61 -44.61 -26.78
C MET A 1 -6.30 -45.86 -26.25
N PRO A 2 -7.64 -45.95 -26.27
CA PRO A 2 -8.32 -47.19 -25.93
C PRO A 2 -7.90 -48.27 -26.92
N THR A 3 -7.71 -49.50 -26.43
CA THR A 3 -7.39 -50.64 -27.30
C THR A 3 -8.68 -51.40 -27.58
N TYR A 4 -9.25 -51.24 -28.77
CA TYR A 4 -10.42 -51.98 -29.21
C TYR A 4 -10.03 -53.44 -29.52
N ARG A 5 -10.68 -54.40 -28.87
CA ARG A 5 -10.35 -55.84 -28.97
C ARG A 5 -11.37 -56.65 -29.78
N THR A 6 -12.38 -56.00 -30.33
CA THR A 6 -13.48 -56.67 -31.04
C THR A 6 -13.85 -55.88 -32.30
N PRO A 7 -14.00 -56.54 -33.47
CA PRO A 7 -14.51 -55.89 -34.68
C PRO A 7 -16.00 -55.59 -34.50
N ASP A 8 -16.34 -54.33 -34.28
CA ASP A 8 -17.72 -53.80 -34.22
C ASP A 8 -17.71 -52.29 -34.56
N VAL A 9 -18.88 -51.69 -34.76
CA VAL A 9 -19.05 -50.23 -34.93
C VAL A 9 -19.05 -49.57 -33.57
N HIS A 10 -18.01 -48.79 -33.26
CA HIS A 10 -17.90 -48.03 -32.01
C HIS A 10 -18.37 -46.59 -32.21
N ILE A 11 -19.22 -46.09 -31.31
CA ILE A 11 -19.60 -44.68 -31.24
C ILE A 11 -18.80 -44.04 -30.10
N GLU A 12 -17.94 -43.09 -30.43
CA GLU A 12 -17.25 -42.25 -29.47
C GLU A 12 -17.95 -40.88 -29.42
N GLU A 13 -18.38 -40.46 -28.23
CA GLU A 13 -18.72 -39.05 -27.99
C GLU A 13 -17.42 -38.28 -27.74
N ILE A 14 -16.81 -37.81 -28.82
CA ILE A 14 -15.72 -36.84 -28.74
C ILE A 14 -16.37 -35.51 -28.32
N SER A 15 -16.04 -35.00 -27.12
CA SER A 15 -16.42 -33.63 -26.75
C SER A 15 -15.84 -32.67 -27.78
N VAL A 16 -16.71 -32.09 -28.61
CA VAL A 16 -16.36 -31.23 -29.75
C VAL A 16 -16.08 -29.79 -29.28
N PHE A 17 -16.34 -29.46 -28.02
CA PHE A 17 -16.05 -28.14 -27.50
C PHE A 17 -14.54 -28.00 -27.28
N PRO A 18 -13.84 -27.17 -28.07
CA PRO A 18 -12.46 -26.86 -27.76
C PRO A 18 -12.40 -26.22 -26.37
N PRO A 19 -11.30 -26.41 -25.60
CA PRO A 19 -11.03 -25.60 -24.42
C PRO A 19 -11.20 -24.12 -24.77
N SER A 20 -11.71 -23.31 -23.84
CA SER A 20 -11.91 -21.89 -24.05
C SER A 20 -10.70 -21.10 -23.54
N VAL A 21 -10.39 -19.97 -24.17
CA VAL A 21 -9.47 -19.00 -23.58
C VAL A 21 -10.18 -18.26 -22.45
N ALA A 22 -9.65 -18.37 -21.24
CA ALA A 22 -10.07 -17.53 -20.12
C ALA A 22 -9.34 -16.18 -20.20
N GLU A 23 -10.09 -15.10 -20.14
CA GLU A 23 -9.56 -13.74 -20.15
C GLU A 23 -8.89 -13.44 -18.81
N VAL A 24 -7.70 -12.82 -18.87
CA VAL A 24 -7.01 -12.34 -17.67
C VAL A 24 -7.52 -10.96 -17.26
N GLU A 25 -7.34 -10.63 -15.99
CA GLU A 25 -7.59 -9.28 -15.46
C GLU A 25 -6.75 -8.24 -16.20
N THR A 26 -7.33 -7.07 -16.49
CA THR A 26 -6.74 -6.08 -17.41
C THR A 26 -6.16 -4.85 -16.72
N ALA A 27 -6.63 -4.53 -15.51
CA ALA A 27 -6.28 -3.32 -14.78
C ALA A 27 -6.03 -3.58 -13.28
N ILE A 28 -5.06 -4.45 -12.97
CA ILE A 28 -4.57 -4.64 -11.59
C ILE A 28 -3.25 -3.87 -11.45
N PRO A 29 -3.25 -2.67 -10.87
CA PRO A 29 -2.04 -1.90 -10.67
C PRO A 29 -1.21 -2.40 -9.47
N ALA A 30 0.11 -2.29 -9.59
CA ALA A 30 1.06 -2.36 -8.49
C ALA A 30 1.57 -0.96 -8.16
N PHE A 31 1.12 -0.42 -7.02
CA PHE A 31 1.58 0.81 -6.43
C PHE A 31 2.88 0.58 -5.68
N VAL A 32 3.94 1.24 -6.11
CA VAL A 32 5.25 1.21 -5.46
C VAL A 32 5.54 2.54 -4.79
N GLY A 33 5.85 2.53 -3.50
CA GLY A 33 6.17 3.75 -2.76
C GLY A 33 6.47 3.47 -1.29
N TYR A 34 6.62 4.51 -0.50
CA TYR A 34 6.88 4.42 0.93
C TYR A 34 5.57 4.34 1.71
N THR A 35 5.62 3.64 2.85
CA THR A 35 4.47 3.39 3.73
C THR A 35 4.77 3.82 5.16
N ALA A 36 3.76 3.87 6.04
CA ALA A 36 4.00 4.26 7.43
C ALA A 36 4.73 3.16 8.21
N THR A 37 4.45 1.89 7.91
CA THR A 37 5.14 0.73 8.46
C THR A 37 5.53 -0.26 7.36
N THR A 38 6.59 -1.02 7.63
CA THR A 38 7.06 -2.16 6.82
C THR A 38 6.87 -3.50 7.54
N THR A 39 6.24 -3.49 8.71
CA THR A 39 6.13 -4.63 9.61
C THR A 39 4.67 -4.86 10.03
N GLN A 40 4.18 -6.09 9.83
CA GLN A 40 2.90 -6.60 10.30
C GLN A 40 3.09 -7.60 11.44
N LEU A 41 3.76 -8.72 11.17
CA LEU A 41 4.01 -9.82 12.11
C LEU A 41 5.50 -9.91 12.44
N THR A 42 6.34 -9.94 11.40
CA THR A 42 7.80 -9.98 11.54
C THR A 42 8.47 -8.76 10.95
N ALA A 43 9.63 -8.37 11.48
CA ALA A 43 10.36 -7.19 11.04
C ALA A 43 10.52 -7.20 9.52
N ASP A 44 10.09 -6.11 8.87
CA ASP A 44 10.19 -5.91 7.43
C ASP A 44 9.45 -6.97 6.56
N ASP A 45 8.45 -7.67 7.11
CA ASP A 45 7.65 -8.66 6.37
C ASP A 45 6.71 -8.07 5.29
N LEU A 46 6.57 -6.75 5.26
CA LEU A 46 5.92 -6.00 4.19
C LEU A 46 6.93 -5.26 3.29
N LEU A 47 8.20 -5.19 3.66
CA LEU A 47 9.23 -4.48 2.90
C LEU A 47 9.50 -5.22 1.58
N ARG A 48 9.21 -4.57 0.45
CA ARG A 48 9.40 -5.12 -0.91
C ARG A 48 8.70 -6.47 -1.11
N VAL A 49 7.62 -6.71 -0.39
CA VAL A 49 6.75 -7.87 -0.56
C VAL A 49 5.44 -7.37 -1.16
N PRO A 50 5.10 -7.73 -2.40
CA PRO A 50 3.82 -7.33 -2.99
C PRO A 50 2.64 -7.90 -2.20
N ARG A 51 1.75 -7.03 -1.74
CA ARG A 51 0.51 -7.40 -1.05
C ARG A 51 -0.69 -6.94 -1.86
N ARG A 52 -1.57 -7.88 -2.20
CA ARG A 52 -2.86 -7.56 -2.81
C ARG A 52 -3.78 -6.96 -1.74
N ILE A 53 -4.46 -5.88 -2.09
CA ILE A 53 -5.48 -5.23 -1.27
C ILE A 53 -6.70 -4.89 -2.15
N ASN A 54 -7.86 -4.75 -1.51
CA ASN A 54 -9.10 -4.36 -2.18
C ASN A 54 -9.65 -3.00 -1.74
N SER A 55 -9.12 -2.41 -0.67
CA SER A 55 -9.67 -1.18 -0.10
C SER A 55 -8.63 -0.35 0.64
N LEU A 56 -8.93 0.95 0.79
CA LEU A 56 -8.11 1.87 1.58
C LEU A 56 -8.08 1.48 3.07
N LEU A 57 -9.15 0.87 3.61
CA LEU A 57 -9.17 0.41 5.00
C LEU A 57 -8.18 -0.73 5.22
N GLU A 58 -8.10 -1.68 4.27
CA GLU A 58 -7.11 -2.74 4.29
C GLU A 58 -5.69 -2.19 4.16
N PHE A 59 -5.47 -1.19 3.28
CA PHE A 59 -4.20 -0.47 3.21
C PHE A 59 -3.82 0.10 4.58
N GLU A 60 -4.72 0.84 5.25
CA GLU A 60 -4.44 1.45 6.54
C GLU A 60 -4.14 0.41 7.63
N SER A 61 -4.82 -0.73 7.59
CA SER A 61 -4.59 -1.83 8.53
C SER A 61 -3.21 -2.49 8.34
N LEU A 62 -2.69 -2.56 7.12
CA LEU A 62 -1.42 -3.23 6.81
C LEU A 62 -0.23 -2.26 6.84
N PHE A 63 -0.37 -1.11 6.18
CA PHE A 63 0.71 -0.17 5.86
C PHE A 63 0.63 1.14 6.62
N GLY A 64 -0.46 1.37 7.37
CA GLY A 64 -0.74 2.60 8.09
C GLY A 64 -1.28 3.73 7.21
N LYS A 65 -1.42 4.92 7.79
CA LYS A 65 -2.01 6.09 7.11
C LYS A 65 -0.98 6.85 6.26
N GLY A 66 -1.47 7.83 5.49
CA GLY A 66 -0.61 8.78 4.78
C GLY A 66 0.34 9.55 5.72
N PRO A 67 1.44 10.10 5.16
CA PRO A 67 2.43 10.84 5.93
C PRO A 67 1.81 12.09 6.57
N GLU A 68 2.47 12.60 7.60
CA GLU A 68 2.16 13.93 8.11
C GLU A 68 2.72 14.99 7.15
N TYR A 69 1.94 16.05 6.92
CA TYR A 69 2.37 17.16 6.10
C TYR A 69 3.32 18.04 6.89
N GLU A 70 4.41 18.48 6.27
CA GLU A 70 5.34 19.40 6.91
C GLU A 70 4.93 20.83 6.69
N VAL A 71 4.78 21.57 7.78
CA VAL A 71 4.54 23.01 7.73
C VAL A 71 5.85 23.70 8.06
N SER A 72 6.48 24.35 7.08
CA SER A 72 7.69 25.16 7.33
C SER A 72 7.32 26.54 7.87
N LYS A 73 6.16 27.06 7.46
CA LYS A 73 5.68 28.39 7.81
C LYS A 73 4.16 28.48 7.70
N ALA A 74 3.52 29.09 8.70
CA ALA A 74 2.11 29.51 8.66
C ALA A 74 2.03 31.01 8.97
N THR A 75 1.59 31.81 7.99
CA THR A 75 1.52 33.27 8.10
C THR A 75 0.11 33.70 8.50
N ILE A 76 0.01 34.57 9.50
CA ILE A 76 -1.24 35.17 9.99
C ILE A 76 -1.17 36.70 10.00
N ASP A 77 -2.33 37.35 9.95
CA ASP A 77 -2.46 38.81 10.10
C ASP A 77 -2.45 39.25 11.59
N GLU A 78 -2.60 40.56 11.82
CA GLU A 78 -2.67 41.13 13.17
C GLU A 78 -3.88 40.64 13.97
N SER A 79 -4.95 40.21 13.33
CA SER A 79 -6.16 39.70 13.98
C SER A 79 -6.11 38.18 14.18
N GLY A 80 -5.02 37.50 13.78
CA GLY A 80 -4.89 36.05 13.86
C GLY A 80 -5.64 35.31 12.76
N ASN A 81 -6.00 35.97 11.66
CA ASN A 81 -6.56 35.31 10.49
C ASN A 81 -5.44 34.73 9.63
N PHE A 82 -5.72 33.57 9.03
CA PHE A 82 -4.79 32.89 8.15
C PHE A 82 -4.58 33.65 6.83
N LEU A 83 -3.32 33.81 6.43
CA LEU A 83 -2.94 34.40 5.15
C LEU A 83 -2.38 33.36 4.18
N SER A 84 -1.40 32.57 4.63
CA SER A 84 -0.74 31.56 3.78
C SER A 84 -0.01 30.51 4.62
N ALA A 85 0.31 29.38 4.01
CA ALA A 85 1.23 28.40 4.58
C ALA A 85 2.16 27.83 3.51
N GLU A 86 3.38 27.55 3.90
CA GLU A 86 4.33 26.76 3.14
C GLU A 86 4.26 25.32 3.67
N ILE A 87 3.77 24.43 2.82
CA ILE A 87 3.51 23.03 3.16
C ILE A 87 4.25 22.14 2.18
N ALA A 88 4.97 21.16 2.70
CA ALA A 88 5.64 20.15 1.91
C ALA A 88 5.08 18.76 2.23
N ASN A 89 5.00 17.93 1.19
CA ASN A 89 4.80 16.50 1.31
C ASN A 89 5.87 15.78 0.49
N SER A 90 6.37 14.68 1.02
CA SER A 90 7.40 13.86 0.37
C SER A 90 6.88 12.50 -0.08
N TYR A 91 5.69 12.08 0.36
CA TYR A 91 5.11 10.78 0.03
C TYR A 91 3.67 10.94 -0.48
N TYR A 92 3.44 10.47 -1.69
CA TYR A 92 2.21 10.61 -2.46
C TYR A 92 1.47 9.29 -2.66
N LEU A 93 2.08 8.13 -2.35
CA LEU A 93 1.48 6.80 -2.47
C LEU A 93 0.06 6.73 -1.91
N TYR A 94 -0.14 7.20 -0.68
CA TYR A 94 -1.45 7.15 0.00
C TYR A 94 -2.50 8.02 -0.71
N ASP A 95 -2.17 9.26 -1.09
CA ASP A 95 -3.11 10.15 -1.78
C ASP A 95 -3.37 9.69 -3.23
N SER A 96 -2.37 9.11 -3.90
CA SER A 96 -2.54 8.47 -5.21
C SER A 96 -3.43 7.24 -5.14
N LEU A 97 -3.37 6.45 -4.06
CA LEU A 97 -4.26 5.31 -3.85
C LEU A 97 -5.70 5.76 -3.58
N ARG A 98 -5.91 6.86 -2.84
CA ARG A 98 -7.24 7.48 -2.70
C ARG A 98 -7.80 7.92 -4.04
N LEU A 99 -7.00 8.61 -4.86
CA LEU A 99 -7.39 9.01 -6.21
C LEU A 99 -7.75 7.81 -7.09
N PHE A 100 -7.02 6.71 -6.96
CA PHE A 100 -7.30 5.47 -7.68
C PHE A 100 -8.70 4.94 -7.37
N TYR A 101 -9.04 4.80 -6.08
CA TYR A 101 -10.38 4.35 -5.67
C TYR A 101 -11.49 5.34 -6.07
N ASP A 102 -11.26 6.65 -5.94
CA ASP A 102 -12.22 7.69 -6.35
C ASP A 102 -12.52 7.67 -7.87
N ASN A 103 -11.60 7.13 -8.67
CA ASN A 103 -11.68 7.09 -10.14
C ASN A 103 -12.00 5.69 -10.69
N GLY A 104 -12.55 4.78 -9.88
CA GLY A 104 -13.02 3.46 -10.33
C GLY A 104 -12.00 2.33 -10.18
N GLY A 105 -10.98 2.53 -9.34
CA GLY A 105 -10.03 1.50 -8.97
C GLY A 105 -10.65 0.36 -8.17
N GLY A 106 -10.20 -0.86 -8.43
CA GLY A 106 -10.58 -2.08 -7.71
C GLY A 106 -9.39 -2.69 -6.97
N ASP A 107 -9.12 -3.97 -7.23
CA ASP A 107 -7.97 -4.65 -6.62
C ASP A 107 -6.64 -4.08 -7.10
N CYS A 108 -5.70 -3.94 -6.17
CA CYS A 108 -4.36 -3.50 -6.48
C CYS A 108 -3.31 -4.19 -5.59
N TYR A 109 -2.06 -4.10 -6.01
CA TYR A 109 -0.92 -4.51 -5.22
C TYR A 109 -0.23 -3.28 -4.64
N ILE A 110 0.19 -3.39 -3.38
CA ILE A 110 1.08 -2.44 -2.73
C ILE A 110 2.43 -3.08 -2.55
N VAL A 111 3.49 -2.35 -2.91
CA VAL A 111 4.86 -2.75 -2.61
C VAL A 111 5.56 -1.61 -1.88
N SER A 112 5.82 -1.81 -0.59
CA SER A 112 6.55 -0.83 0.20
C SER A 112 8.03 -0.80 -0.19
N ALA A 113 8.52 0.38 -0.56
CA ALA A 113 9.94 0.67 -0.77
C ALA A 113 10.67 0.97 0.56
N GLY A 114 9.94 1.21 1.65
CA GLY A 114 10.46 1.55 2.97
C GLY A 114 9.44 2.32 3.82
N ALA A 115 9.76 2.49 5.10
CA ALA A 115 8.98 3.34 6.01
C ALA A 115 9.26 4.84 5.78
N TYR A 116 8.31 5.71 6.14
CA TYR A 116 8.53 7.17 6.13
C TYR A 116 9.73 7.57 6.98
N LYS A 117 10.50 8.56 6.51
CA LYS A 117 11.69 9.08 7.19
C LYS A 117 11.48 10.50 7.68
N SER A 118 11.98 10.80 8.87
CA SER A 118 11.97 12.16 9.44
C SER A 118 13.02 13.06 8.80
N THR A 119 14.11 12.50 8.28
CA THR A 119 15.24 13.24 7.68
C THR A 119 15.38 12.95 6.18
N ALA A 120 16.00 13.90 5.46
CA ALA A 120 16.34 13.73 4.05
C ALA A 120 17.59 12.83 3.87
N PRO A 121 17.73 12.11 2.73
CA PRO A 121 16.75 11.99 1.65
C PRO A 121 15.56 11.09 2.04
N ARG A 122 14.34 11.56 1.77
CA ARG A 122 13.09 10.90 2.18
C ARG A 122 12.63 9.82 1.21
N VAL A 123 12.85 10.08 -0.08
CA VAL A 123 12.59 9.17 -1.19
C VAL A 123 13.93 8.93 -1.87
N GLU A 124 14.24 7.67 -2.14
CA GLU A 124 15.51 7.27 -2.74
C GLU A 124 15.26 6.37 -3.96
N ARG A 125 16.13 6.50 -4.96
CA ARG A 125 16.06 5.75 -6.22
C ARG A 125 16.07 4.23 -6.02
N ASP A 126 17.10 3.72 -5.34
CA ASP A 126 17.36 2.28 -5.30
C ASP A 126 16.30 1.48 -4.53
N PRO A 127 15.76 1.96 -3.40
CA PRO A 127 14.64 1.29 -2.74
C PRO A 127 13.40 1.14 -3.63
N ILE A 128 13.05 2.18 -4.42
CA ILE A 128 11.92 2.11 -5.36
C ILE A 128 12.21 1.10 -6.48
N LYS A 129 13.42 1.11 -7.06
CA LYS A 129 13.80 0.14 -8.09
C LYS A 129 13.71 -1.30 -7.58
N GLN A 130 14.21 -1.56 -6.37
CA GLN A 130 14.14 -2.89 -5.75
C GLN A 130 12.70 -3.32 -5.48
N ALA A 131 11.82 -2.38 -5.11
CA ALA A 131 10.39 -2.66 -4.97
C ALA A 131 9.71 -2.95 -6.32
N ILE A 132 10.04 -2.22 -7.40
CA ILE A 132 9.58 -2.54 -8.77
C ILE A 132 9.99 -3.96 -9.16
N GLN A 133 11.26 -4.33 -8.95
CA GLN A 133 11.79 -5.66 -9.23
C GLN A 133 11.07 -6.76 -8.43
N ALA A 134 10.60 -6.46 -7.21
CA ALA A 134 9.82 -7.41 -6.43
C ALA A 134 8.44 -7.69 -7.05
N VAL A 135 7.84 -6.73 -7.77
CA VAL A 135 6.57 -6.92 -8.49
C VAL A 135 6.70 -8.00 -9.56
N ALA A 136 7.86 -8.18 -10.19
CA ALA A 136 8.07 -9.23 -11.20
C ALA A 136 7.85 -10.66 -10.68
N LYS A 137 7.88 -10.86 -9.36
CA LYS A 137 7.63 -12.17 -8.73
C LYS A 137 6.14 -12.53 -8.67
N VAL A 138 5.27 -11.59 -9.03
CA VAL A 138 3.81 -11.76 -9.06
C VAL A 138 3.32 -11.54 -10.50
N ASP A 139 2.46 -12.45 -10.93
CA ASP A 139 1.97 -12.55 -12.31
C ASP A 139 0.71 -11.69 -12.58
N GLU A 140 -0.07 -11.37 -11.55
CA GLU A 140 -1.32 -10.61 -11.68
C GLU A 140 -1.17 -9.11 -12.06
N PRO A 141 -0.13 -8.37 -11.61
CA PRO A 141 -0.02 -6.94 -11.90
C PRO A 141 0.11 -6.62 -13.39
N THR A 142 -0.82 -5.83 -13.92
CA THR A 142 -0.82 -5.37 -15.33
C THR A 142 -0.40 -3.91 -15.50
N ILE A 143 -0.34 -3.14 -14.41
CA ILE A 143 0.07 -1.73 -14.43
C ILE A 143 1.13 -1.50 -13.34
N LEU A 144 2.20 -0.78 -13.67
CA LEU A 144 3.21 -0.32 -12.71
C LEU A 144 3.11 1.19 -12.54
N LEU A 145 3.09 1.66 -11.30
CA LEU A 145 3.15 3.09 -10.96
C LEU A 145 3.87 3.33 -9.63
N PHE A 146 4.49 4.50 -9.52
CA PHE A 146 5.38 4.84 -8.42
C PHE A 146 5.31 6.34 -8.10
N PRO A 147 4.19 6.82 -7.55
CA PRO A 147 3.92 8.26 -7.40
C PRO A 147 4.98 8.99 -6.56
N ASP A 148 5.56 8.34 -5.55
CA ASP A 148 6.61 8.94 -4.72
C ASP A 148 7.87 9.29 -5.51
N ALA A 149 8.20 8.52 -6.56
CA ALA A 149 9.40 8.75 -7.35
C ALA A 149 9.35 10.09 -8.08
N ALA A 150 8.16 10.65 -8.33
CA ALA A 150 7.99 11.93 -8.99
C ALA A 150 8.60 13.11 -8.21
N THR A 151 8.99 12.88 -6.94
CA THR A 151 9.74 13.83 -6.10
C THR A 151 11.26 13.76 -6.27
N LEU A 152 11.78 12.72 -6.92
CA LEU A 152 13.21 12.55 -7.16
C LEU A 152 13.74 13.60 -8.14
N GLY A 153 15.05 13.85 -8.07
CA GLY A 153 15.76 14.59 -9.11
C GLY A 153 15.64 13.89 -10.47
N ALA A 154 15.78 14.65 -11.55
CA ALA A 154 15.48 14.18 -12.91
C ALA A 154 16.23 12.90 -13.33
N ASP A 155 17.50 12.76 -12.95
CA ASP A 155 18.30 11.57 -13.28
C ASP A 155 17.83 10.33 -12.51
N ASP A 156 17.53 10.48 -11.21
CA ASP A 156 17.05 9.38 -10.38
C ASP A 156 15.62 8.96 -10.74
N LEU A 157 14.73 9.92 -11.05
CA LEU A 157 13.40 9.63 -11.58
C LEU A 157 13.48 8.85 -12.90
N ALA A 158 14.33 9.29 -13.84
CA ALA A 158 14.50 8.59 -15.10
C ALA A 158 15.01 7.16 -14.89
N ALA A 159 15.94 6.94 -13.97
CA ALA A 159 16.44 5.60 -13.66
C ALA A 159 15.36 4.66 -13.08
N VAL A 160 14.43 5.17 -12.27
CA VAL A 160 13.26 4.42 -11.80
C VAL A 160 12.32 4.08 -12.96
N GLN A 161 12.03 5.07 -13.82
CA GLN A 161 11.14 4.90 -14.97
C GLN A 161 11.69 3.90 -15.99
N GLN A 162 12.99 3.94 -16.25
CA GLN A 162 13.68 2.98 -17.11
C GLN A 162 13.62 1.56 -16.55
N GLU A 163 13.73 1.37 -15.23
CA GLU A 163 13.59 0.05 -14.59
C GLU A 163 12.17 -0.51 -14.80
N ALA A 164 11.15 0.32 -14.63
CA ALA A 164 9.76 -0.09 -14.90
C ALA A 164 9.54 -0.47 -16.37
N LEU A 165 10.06 0.33 -17.31
CA LEU A 165 9.98 0.03 -18.74
C LEU A 165 10.75 -1.23 -19.13
N LYS A 166 11.91 -1.48 -18.51
CA LYS A 166 12.68 -2.71 -18.68
C LYS A 166 11.82 -3.91 -18.27
N GLN A 167 11.28 -3.91 -17.06
CA GLN A 167 10.42 -4.99 -16.55
C GLN A 167 9.19 -5.21 -17.44
N CYS A 168 8.50 -4.15 -17.87
CA CYS A 168 7.35 -4.27 -18.75
C CYS A 168 7.71 -4.89 -20.11
N GLY A 169 8.89 -4.56 -20.67
CA GLY A 169 9.35 -5.14 -21.93
C GLY A 169 9.83 -6.59 -21.81
N GLU A 170 10.33 -6.99 -20.64
CA GLU A 170 10.74 -8.36 -20.36
C GLU A 170 9.53 -9.29 -20.15
N LEU A 171 8.56 -8.86 -19.33
CA LEU A 171 7.39 -9.67 -18.97
C LEU A 171 6.24 -9.57 -19.99
N LYS A 172 6.11 -8.43 -20.68
CA LYS A 172 5.14 -8.16 -21.77
C LYS A 172 3.65 -8.25 -21.41
N ASP A 173 3.34 -8.56 -20.16
CA ASP A 173 2.00 -8.65 -19.59
C ASP A 173 1.52 -7.33 -18.95
N ARG A 174 2.43 -6.36 -18.76
CA ARG A 174 2.17 -5.12 -18.02
C ARG A 174 2.66 -3.85 -18.72
N VAL A 175 2.16 -2.71 -18.27
CA VAL A 175 2.54 -1.36 -18.75
C VAL A 175 2.89 -0.43 -17.59
N ALA A 176 3.75 0.56 -17.81
CA ALA A 176 4.10 1.57 -16.82
C ALA A 176 3.30 2.87 -17.04
N VAL A 177 2.64 3.36 -16.00
CA VAL A 177 2.00 4.69 -15.97
C VAL A 177 2.95 5.64 -15.24
N LEU A 178 3.50 6.60 -15.98
CA LEU A 178 4.62 7.43 -15.56
C LEU A 178 4.17 8.87 -15.26
N ASP A 179 4.65 9.39 -14.13
CA ASP A 179 4.52 10.79 -13.77
C ASP A 179 5.74 11.59 -14.23
N LEU A 180 5.53 12.85 -14.62
CA LEU A 180 6.61 13.82 -14.78
C LEU A 180 6.93 14.46 -13.42
N GLY A 181 8.17 14.93 -13.26
CA GLY A 181 8.53 15.73 -12.09
C GLY A 181 7.73 17.04 -12.06
N LEU A 182 7.42 17.55 -10.86
CA LEU A 182 6.55 18.73 -10.69
C LEU A 182 7.02 19.96 -11.49
N GLY A 183 8.34 20.14 -11.62
CA GLY A 183 8.94 21.25 -12.38
C GLY A 183 9.09 21.00 -13.89
N ASP A 184 8.84 19.79 -14.37
CA ASP A 184 9.03 19.40 -15.78
C ASP A 184 7.68 19.27 -16.50
N VAL A 185 6.79 20.25 -16.32
CA VAL A 185 5.41 20.20 -16.83
C VAL A 185 5.33 19.94 -18.34
N ASN A 186 6.29 20.46 -19.10
CA ASN A 186 6.38 20.29 -20.56
C ASN A 186 7.16 19.03 -20.99
N GLY A 187 7.76 18.30 -20.05
CA GLY A 187 8.44 17.02 -20.29
C GLY A 187 9.77 17.10 -21.02
N ALA A 188 10.42 18.26 -21.05
CA ALA A 188 11.71 18.42 -21.72
C ALA A 188 12.79 17.56 -21.06
N SER A 189 12.89 17.61 -19.73
CA SER A 189 13.87 16.81 -18.98
C SER A 189 13.53 15.32 -19.03
N PHE A 190 12.26 14.98 -18.94
CA PHE A 190 11.77 13.61 -19.04
C PHE A 190 12.14 12.99 -20.39
N ARG A 191 11.90 13.69 -21.50
CA ARG A 191 12.21 13.19 -22.85
C ARG A 191 13.69 12.99 -23.08
N ASP A 192 14.55 13.87 -22.57
CA ASP A 192 16.00 13.72 -22.66
C ASP A 192 16.47 12.44 -21.96
N LYS A 193 15.92 12.15 -20.77
CA LYS A 193 16.47 11.14 -19.85
C LYS A 193 15.80 9.76 -19.92
N ILE A 194 14.53 9.64 -20.35
CA ILE A 194 13.80 8.36 -20.31
C ILE A 194 14.40 7.27 -21.22
N GLY A 195 15.27 7.63 -22.17
CA GLY A 195 15.87 6.68 -23.12
C GLY A 195 14.93 6.25 -24.23
N ILE A 196 15.28 5.19 -24.96
CA ILE A 196 14.56 4.72 -26.18
C ILE A 196 14.05 3.28 -26.09
N ASN A 197 14.33 2.59 -24.99
CA ASN A 197 14.00 1.18 -24.83
C ASN A 197 12.56 1.00 -24.34
N ASN A 198 11.86 0.00 -24.88
CA ASN A 198 10.54 -0.45 -24.42
C ASN A 198 9.45 0.65 -24.35
N LEU A 199 9.57 1.74 -25.12
CA LEU A 199 8.68 2.90 -25.08
C LEU A 199 7.19 2.54 -25.26
N LYS A 200 6.89 1.51 -26.06
CA LYS A 200 5.51 1.05 -26.26
C LYS A 200 4.82 0.56 -24.98
N TYR A 201 5.58 0.17 -23.95
CA TYR A 201 5.04 -0.30 -22.68
C TYR A 201 4.88 0.81 -21.63
N GLY A 202 5.18 2.07 -21.97
CA GLY A 202 5.01 3.21 -21.07
C GLY A 202 3.97 4.19 -21.56
N ALA A 203 3.32 4.90 -20.63
CA ALA A 203 2.52 6.09 -20.92
C ALA A 203 2.78 7.15 -19.85
N ALA A 204 3.19 8.35 -20.27
CA ALA A 204 3.46 9.46 -19.36
C ALA A 204 2.30 10.45 -19.31
N TYR A 205 2.05 11.04 -18.13
CA TYR A 205 0.95 11.98 -17.89
C TYR A 205 1.41 13.27 -17.20
N THR A 206 0.86 14.40 -17.64
CA THR A 206 1.14 15.75 -17.12
C THR A 206 -0.13 16.62 -17.15
N PRO A 207 -0.33 17.58 -16.25
CA PRO A 207 0.53 17.94 -15.11
C PRO A 207 0.09 17.21 -13.84
N TRP A 208 0.73 17.53 -12.72
CA TRP A 208 0.23 17.18 -11.40
C TRP A 208 -1.19 17.73 -11.18
N LEU A 209 -1.92 17.12 -10.26
CA LEU A 209 -3.33 17.40 -9.98
C LEU A 209 -3.46 18.19 -8.68
N LYS A 210 -4.34 19.20 -8.66
CA LYS A 210 -4.73 19.92 -7.44
C LYS A 210 -5.92 19.21 -6.81
N LEU A 211 -5.74 18.73 -5.59
CA LEU A 211 -6.72 17.96 -4.83
C LEU A 211 -7.29 18.78 -3.67
N ASN A 212 -8.50 18.41 -3.24
CA ASN A 212 -9.13 18.90 -2.02
C ASN A 212 -9.15 17.82 -0.91
N TYR A 213 -8.06 17.10 -0.76
CA TYR A 213 -7.96 16.09 0.31
C TYR A 213 -7.59 16.76 1.64
N SER A 214 -8.26 16.31 2.70
CA SER A 214 -7.96 16.76 4.06
C SER A 214 -6.50 16.46 4.39
N LYS A 215 -5.76 17.50 4.78
CA LYS A 215 -4.38 17.35 5.26
C LYS A 215 -4.40 16.99 6.73
N ARG A 216 -3.55 16.04 7.13
CA ARG A 216 -3.31 15.72 8.53
C ARG A 216 -2.28 16.71 9.09
N VAL A 217 -2.75 17.91 9.43
CA VAL A 217 -1.96 18.94 10.10
C VAL A 217 -2.64 19.27 11.41
N GLY A 218 -1.86 19.22 12.49
CA GLY A 218 -2.29 19.52 13.84
C GLY A 218 -1.34 20.48 14.55
N TYR A 219 -1.47 20.53 15.87
CA TYR A 219 -0.70 21.39 16.75
C TYR A 219 0.80 21.13 16.65
N ALA A 220 1.23 19.87 16.61
CA ALA A 220 2.64 19.50 16.56
C ALA A 220 3.38 20.13 15.37
N GLN A 221 2.71 20.24 14.22
CA GLN A 221 3.31 20.75 12.99
C GLN A 221 3.31 22.29 12.93
N VAL A 222 2.42 22.97 13.66
CA VAL A 222 2.26 24.43 13.55
C VAL A 222 2.80 25.21 14.75
N ARG A 223 2.95 24.58 15.93
CA ARG A 223 3.20 25.28 17.20
C ARG A 223 4.40 26.22 17.20
N ASP A 224 5.45 25.91 16.44
CA ASP A 224 6.70 26.69 16.37
C ASP A 224 6.90 27.35 14.99
N LYS A 225 5.87 27.35 14.14
CA LYS A 225 5.97 27.71 12.71
C LYS A 225 5.12 28.91 12.33
N VAL A 226 4.57 29.62 13.32
CA VAL A 226 3.71 30.78 13.08
C VAL A 226 4.54 32.02 12.81
N VAL A 227 4.14 32.79 11.79
CA VAL A 227 4.72 34.08 11.44
C VAL A 227 3.62 35.13 11.46
N ARG A 228 3.80 36.17 12.28
CA ARG A 228 2.88 37.32 12.37
C ARG A 228 3.67 38.58 12.09
N ASN A 229 3.21 39.42 11.16
CA ASN A 229 3.90 40.63 10.72
C ASN A 229 5.38 40.39 10.32
N GLY A 230 5.66 39.24 9.68
CA GLY A 230 7.01 38.88 9.26
C GLY A 230 7.93 38.37 10.38
N VAL A 231 7.47 38.36 11.63
CA VAL A 231 8.21 37.85 12.79
C VAL A 231 7.75 36.43 13.11
N ALA A 232 8.70 35.49 13.17
CA ALA A 232 8.43 34.14 13.62
C ALA A 232 8.24 34.12 15.14
N GLN A 233 7.14 33.55 15.60
CA GLN A 233 6.87 33.39 17.03
C GLN A 233 6.06 32.11 17.29
N PRO A 234 6.35 31.37 18.37
CA PRO A 234 5.54 30.25 18.81
C PRO A 234 4.07 30.60 19.00
N LEU A 235 3.21 29.61 18.78
CA LEU A 235 1.76 29.72 18.91
C LEU A 235 1.34 30.17 20.32
N LYS A 236 2.07 29.73 21.35
CA LYS A 236 1.86 30.14 22.76
C LYS A 236 2.05 31.64 22.99
N ASP A 237 2.89 32.31 22.20
CA ASP A 237 3.22 33.73 22.39
C ASP A 237 2.16 34.65 21.77
N LEU A 238 1.14 34.06 21.11
CA LEU A 238 0.01 34.78 20.54
C LEU A 238 -1.12 35.06 21.54
N THR A 239 -1.02 34.56 22.78
CA THR A 239 -2.05 34.72 23.80
C THR A 239 -1.46 34.96 25.19
N THR A 240 -2.19 35.71 26.01
CA THR A 240 -1.92 35.88 27.45
C THR A 240 -3.01 35.25 28.32
N ASP A 241 -3.99 34.57 27.70
CA ASP A 241 -5.09 33.91 28.41
C ASP A 241 -4.59 32.65 29.14
N SER A 242 -4.65 32.66 30.46
CA SER A 242 -4.23 31.56 31.32
C SER A 242 -4.94 30.22 31.02
N ALA A 243 -6.21 30.24 30.59
CA ALA A 243 -6.93 29.02 30.25
C ALA A 243 -6.35 28.38 28.97
N VAL A 244 -6.08 29.18 27.95
CA VAL A 244 -5.45 28.70 26.70
C VAL A 244 -4.02 28.25 26.94
N LEU A 245 -3.24 28.99 27.74
CA LEU A 245 -1.88 28.61 28.10
C LEU A 245 -1.83 27.27 28.85
N ASN A 246 -2.81 26.99 29.70
CA ASN A 246 -2.94 25.69 30.36
C ASN A 246 -3.26 24.56 29.36
N ILE A 247 -4.16 24.79 28.39
CA ILE A 247 -4.46 23.81 27.32
C ILE A 247 -3.19 23.51 26.51
N LEU A 248 -2.44 24.53 26.10
CA LEU A 248 -1.18 24.38 25.35
C LEU A 248 -0.17 23.56 26.14
N LYS A 249 0.02 23.86 27.44
CA LYS A 249 0.92 23.10 28.32
C LYS A 249 0.51 21.64 28.45
N SER A 250 -0.78 21.36 28.65
CA SER A 250 -1.29 19.99 28.72
C SER A 250 -1.14 19.23 27.40
N LEU A 251 -1.33 19.92 26.27
CA LEU A 251 -1.15 19.34 24.95
C LEU A 251 0.32 19.02 24.64
N ASP A 252 1.26 19.91 24.98
CA ASP A 252 2.70 19.65 24.86
C ASP A 252 3.13 18.43 25.70
N ALA A 253 2.63 18.33 26.94
CA ALA A 253 2.87 17.19 27.81
C ALA A 253 2.31 15.88 27.21
N ALA A 254 1.06 15.89 26.75
CA ALA A 254 0.43 14.73 26.14
C ALA A 254 1.15 14.26 24.86
N GLN A 255 1.61 15.18 24.00
CA GLN A 255 2.37 14.82 22.80
C GLN A 255 3.75 14.26 23.12
N ALA A 256 4.45 14.83 24.11
CA ALA A 256 5.74 14.31 24.58
C ALA A 256 5.58 12.90 25.18
N ASP A 257 4.49 12.65 25.90
CA ASP A 257 4.18 11.34 26.46
C ASP A 257 3.85 10.30 25.39
N VAL A 258 3.10 10.67 24.35
CA VAL A 258 2.83 9.80 23.18
C VAL A 258 4.14 9.37 22.53
N ALA A 259 5.08 10.29 22.30
CA ALA A 259 6.39 9.97 21.73
C ALA A 259 7.20 9.05 22.67
N THR A 260 7.20 9.35 23.97
CA THR A 260 7.90 8.56 24.99
C THR A 260 7.33 7.14 25.08
N LEU A 261 6.01 6.99 25.04
CA LEU A 261 5.32 5.71 25.01
C LEU A 261 5.68 4.90 23.77
N ALA A 262 5.69 5.53 22.59
CA ALA A 262 6.08 4.86 21.35
C ALA A 262 7.50 4.26 21.45
N THR A 263 8.47 5.02 21.99
CA THR A 263 9.82 4.51 22.25
C THR A 263 9.83 3.35 23.25
N ARG A 264 9.18 3.51 24.41
CA ARG A 264 9.19 2.49 25.48
C ARG A 264 8.47 1.20 25.08
N VAL A 265 7.38 1.30 24.32
CA VAL A 265 6.68 0.14 23.75
C VAL A 265 7.54 -0.51 22.67
N GLY A 266 8.23 0.29 21.85
CA GLY A 266 9.20 -0.21 20.86
C GLY A 266 10.32 -1.04 21.47
N GLU A 267 10.83 -0.67 22.65
CA GLU A 267 11.86 -1.43 23.39
C GLU A 267 11.39 -2.81 23.86
N LEU A 268 10.08 -3.06 23.94
CA LEU A 268 9.54 -4.40 24.24
C LEU A 268 9.58 -5.31 23.01
N GLY A 269 9.71 -4.75 21.81
CA GLY A 269 9.94 -5.49 20.59
C GLY A 269 11.39 -5.97 20.47
N GLU A 270 11.61 -7.18 19.96
CA GLU A 270 12.94 -7.74 19.75
C GLU A 270 13.20 -8.03 18.26
N GLY A 271 14.30 -7.51 17.70
CA GLY A 271 14.67 -7.78 16.30
C GLY A 271 13.65 -7.21 15.30
N GLY A 272 13.10 -6.03 15.59
CA GLY A 272 12.12 -5.32 14.76
C GLY A 272 10.69 -5.86 14.85
N LEU A 273 10.42 -6.86 15.70
CA LEU A 273 9.08 -7.41 15.92
C LEU A 273 8.23 -6.48 16.81
N SER A 274 6.91 -6.51 16.61
CA SER A 274 5.96 -5.92 17.57
C SER A 274 5.97 -6.68 18.90
N VAL A 275 5.30 -6.17 19.93
CA VAL A 275 5.15 -6.86 21.22
C VAL A 275 4.49 -8.24 21.02
N GLY A 276 3.42 -8.28 20.21
CA GLY A 276 2.74 -9.51 19.79
C GLY A 276 3.64 -10.46 19.01
N GLY A 277 4.38 -9.93 18.01
CA GLY A 277 5.30 -10.73 17.20
C GLY A 277 6.45 -11.32 18.02
N THR A 278 6.98 -10.55 18.97
CA THR A 278 8.04 -10.99 19.89
C THR A 278 7.57 -12.16 20.75
N PHE A 279 6.36 -12.08 21.31
CA PHE A 279 5.78 -13.19 22.06
C PHE A 279 5.50 -14.41 21.18
N ALA A 280 4.95 -14.21 19.98
CA ALA A 280 4.70 -15.29 19.02
C ALA A 280 5.99 -16.03 18.63
N ARG A 281 7.10 -15.30 18.42
CA ARG A 281 8.42 -15.91 18.19
C ARG A 281 8.86 -16.75 19.38
N LYS A 282 8.75 -16.23 20.61
CA LYS A 282 9.11 -16.99 21.82
C LYS A 282 8.23 -18.25 21.98
N VAL A 283 6.96 -18.21 21.59
CA VAL A 283 6.08 -19.40 21.56
C VAL A 283 6.58 -20.39 20.51
N ALA A 284 6.97 -19.95 19.32
CA ALA A 284 7.53 -20.82 18.29
C ALA A 284 8.85 -21.49 18.74
N ASP A 285 9.75 -20.72 19.36
CA ASP A 285 11.01 -21.23 19.93
C ASP A 285 10.74 -22.28 21.02
N TYR A 286 9.74 -22.03 21.86
CA TYR A 286 9.26 -23.01 22.84
C TYR A 286 8.70 -24.27 22.19
N LEU A 287 7.85 -24.17 21.17
CA LEU A 287 7.26 -25.34 20.50
C LEU A 287 8.31 -26.19 19.78
N ALA A 288 9.40 -25.57 19.30
CA ALA A 288 10.52 -26.28 18.70
C ALA A 288 11.40 -27.02 19.73
N GLY A 289 11.63 -26.43 20.90
CA GLY A 289 12.54 -26.98 21.91
C GLY A 289 11.86 -27.81 23.01
N LYS A 290 10.70 -27.38 23.51
CA LYS A 290 9.95 -27.93 24.65
C LYS A 290 10.79 -28.20 25.90
N THR A 291 11.77 -27.32 26.15
CA THR A 291 12.67 -27.38 27.32
C THR A 291 12.40 -26.24 28.29
N VAL A 292 12.91 -26.38 29.52
CA VAL A 292 12.89 -25.31 30.54
C VAL A 292 13.51 -24.01 29.99
N ALA A 293 14.67 -24.11 29.33
CA ALA A 293 15.37 -22.95 28.77
C ALA A 293 14.53 -22.21 27.72
N SER A 294 13.73 -22.94 26.93
CA SER A 294 12.83 -22.33 25.94
C SER A 294 11.51 -21.82 26.54
N ALA A 295 11.11 -22.29 27.73
CA ALA A 295 9.86 -21.88 28.38
C ALA A 295 10.00 -20.65 29.30
N GLN A 296 11.14 -20.49 29.98
CA GLN A 296 11.40 -19.34 30.87
C GLN A 296 11.23 -17.98 30.19
N PRO A 297 11.66 -17.77 28.92
CA PRO A 297 11.45 -16.52 28.21
C PRO A 297 9.98 -16.09 28.08
N LEU A 298 9.03 -17.03 28.05
CA LEU A 298 7.59 -16.72 27.93
C LEU A 298 7.05 -16.01 29.17
N PHE A 299 7.34 -16.54 30.36
CA PHE A 299 6.99 -15.91 31.64
C PHE A 299 7.74 -14.59 31.81
N ALA A 300 9.06 -14.62 31.61
CA ALA A 300 9.92 -13.45 31.76
C ALA A 300 9.45 -12.26 30.92
N TYR A 301 8.94 -12.52 29.71
CA TYR A 301 8.44 -11.49 28.81
C TYR A 301 7.15 -10.84 29.32
N CYS A 302 6.18 -11.62 29.80
CA CYS A 302 4.95 -11.08 30.39
C CYS A 302 5.25 -10.16 31.57
N TYR A 303 6.18 -10.56 32.45
CA TYR A 303 6.60 -9.74 33.59
C TYR A 303 7.47 -8.54 33.19
N ALA A 304 8.20 -8.62 32.08
CA ALA A 304 8.96 -7.48 31.56
C ALA A 304 8.02 -6.35 31.12
N ILE A 305 6.88 -6.69 30.52
CA ILE A 305 5.85 -5.71 30.18
C ILE A 305 5.30 -5.04 31.46
N ALA A 306 5.01 -5.82 32.51
CA ALA A 306 4.57 -5.28 33.80
C ALA A 306 5.58 -4.27 34.40
N ARG A 307 6.88 -4.61 34.38
CA ARG A 307 7.95 -3.69 34.82
C ARG A 307 8.04 -2.43 33.97
N LYS A 308 7.87 -2.53 32.66
CA LYS A 308 7.84 -1.35 31.77
C LYS A 308 6.63 -0.46 32.06
N VAL A 309 5.46 -1.04 32.31
CA VAL A 309 4.25 -0.32 32.71
C VAL A 309 4.42 0.35 34.08
N ASP A 310 5.05 -0.32 35.05
CA ASP A 310 5.41 0.28 36.35
C ASP A 310 6.28 1.53 36.17
N GLY A 311 7.26 1.48 35.28
CA GLY A 311 8.12 2.61 34.93
C GLY A 311 7.40 3.79 34.26
N LEU A 312 6.15 3.64 33.80
CA LEU A 312 5.34 4.74 33.26
C LEU A 312 4.77 5.63 34.36
N ILE A 313 4.68 5.13 35.59
CA ILE A 313 4.12 5.83 36.75
C ILE A 313 5.15 6.01 37.88
N ALA A 314 6.22 5.21 37.90
CA ALA A 314 7.33 5.29 38.84
C ALA A 314 8.67 5.50 38.12
N GLY A 315 9.61 6.16 38.81
CA GLY A 315 10.94 6.46 38.27
C GLY A 315 10.92 7.66 37.32
N THR A 316 10.53 7.47 36.07
CA THR A 316 10.44 8.52 35.05
C THR A 316 9.01 8.57 34.49
N PRO A 317 8.05 9.09 35.29
CA PRO A 317 6.65 9.05 34.93
C PRO A 317 6.35 9.90 33.70
N LEU A 318 5.28 9.55 33.00
CA LEU A 318 4.68 10.41 31.99
C LEU A 318 4.15 11.70 32.65
N THR A 319 4.03 12.76 31.86
CA THR A 319 3.77 14.12 32.35
C THR A 319 2.30 14.53 32.31
N CYS A 320 1.48 13.86 31.51
CA CYS A 320 0.05 14.04 31.40
C CYS A 320 -0.64 13.56 32.68
N THR A 321 -1.18 14.51 33.45
CA THR A 321 -1.81 14.24 34.75
C THR A 321 -3.07 13.40 34.63
N ASP A 322 -3.82 13.51 33.54
CA ASP A 322 -5.04 12.69 33.34
C ASP A 322 -4.67 11.22 33.04
N LEU A 323 -3.48 10.97 32.48
CA LEU A 323 -3.01 9.62 32.17
C LEU A 323 -2.36 8.92 33.39
N VAL A 324 -1.55 9.64 34.17
CA VAL A 324 -0.77 9.08 35.30
C VAL A 324 -1.47 9.26 36.66
N GLY A 325 -2.32 10.28 36.78
CA GLY A 325 -2.88 10.77 38.02
C GLY A 325 -1.99 11.83 38.65
N ASP A 326 -2.58 12.67 39.50
CA ASP A 326 -1.92 13.82 40.14
C ASP A 326 -1.39 13.52 41.56
N GLY A 327 -1.45 12.25 41.98
CA GLY A 327 -1.11 11.86 43.35
C GLY A 327 -2.14 12.32 44.41
N GLY A 328 -3.29 12.83 43.98
CA GLY A 328 -4.41 13.30 44.81
C GLY A 328 -5.76 12.72 44.35
N ALA A 329 -6.67 13.58 43.88
CA ALA A 329 -8.07 13.24 43.62
C ALA A 329 -8.33 12.52 42.29
N LYS A 330 -7.39 12.55 41.33
CA LYS A 330 -7.54 11.91 40.02
C LYS A 330 -6.78 10.58 39.94
N THR A 331 -7.52 9.49 39.83
CA THR A 331 -6.98 8.17 39.51
C THR A 331 -6.67 8.12 38.01
N GLY A 332 -5.41 8.32 37.62
CA GLY A 332 -5.02 8.27 36.21
C GLY A 332 -5.28 6.91 35.55
N ASP A 333 -5.56 6.92 34.25
CA ASP A 333 -5.97 5.72 33.49
C ASP A 333 -4.99 4.55 33.60
N ILE A 334 -3.67 4.82 33.67
CA ILE A 334 -2.68 3.75 33.83
C ILE A 334 -2.91 2.99 35.15
N ARG A 335 -3.24 3.68 36.24
CA ARG A 335 -3.53 3.04 37.54
C ARG A 335 -4.79 2.19 37.49
N THR A 336 -5.83 2.69 36.83
CA THR A 336 -7.09 1.96 36.61
C THR A 336 -6.87 0.70 35.77
N LEU A 337 -6.04 0.77 34.72
CA LEU A 337 -5.71 -0.39 33.89
C LEU A 337 -4.85 -1.42 34.64
N ILE A 338 -3.90 -0.96 35.46
CA ILE A 338 -3.06 -1.86 36.27
C ILE A 338 -3.95 -2.64 37.24
N THR A 339 -4.80 -1.96 38.01
CA THR A 339 -5.65 -2.58 39.02
C THR A 339 -6.81 -3.40 38.42
N GLY A 340 -7.46 -2.90 37.37
CA GLY A 340 -8.64 -3.54 36.77
C GLY A 340 -8.35 -4.65 35.75
N GLN A 341 -7.15 -4.67 35.16
CA GLN A 341 -6.83 -5.61 34.07
C GLN A 341 -5.49 -6.34 34.25
N LEU A 342 -4.40 -5.63 34.54
CA LEU A 342 -3.07 -6.25 34.57
C LEU A 342 -2.86 -7.11 35.83
N VAL A 343 -3.25 -6.63 37.01
CA VAL A 343 -3.19 -7.40 38.26
C VAL A 343 -4.04 -8.67 38.17
N PRO A 344 -5.32 -8.63 37.75
CA PRO A 344 -6.14 -9.84 37.54
C PRO A 344 -5.57 -10.84 36.54
N ALA A 345 -4.77 -10.39 35.57
CA ALA A 345 -4.13 -11.27 34.58
C ALA A 345 -2.82 -11.88 35.09
N LEU A 346 -1.99 -11.11 35.79
CA LEU A 346 -0.65 -11.51 36.20
C LEU A 346 -0.63 -12.25 37.53
N LYS A 347 -1.57 -11.99 38.44
CA LYS A 347 -1.67 -12.68 39.73
C LYS A 347 -1.90 -14.20 39.57
N PRO A 348 -2.80 -14.67 38.68
CA PRO A 348 -2.90 -16.09 38.35
C PRO A 348 -1.66 -16.63 37.62
N LEU A 349 -0.96 -15.81 36.83
CA LEU A 349 0.25 -16.24 36.13
C LEU A 349 1.40 -16.52 37.11
N VAL A 350 1.59 -15.66 38.13
CA VAL A 350 2.56 -15.88 39.22
C VAL A 350 2.23 -17.14 40.00
N ALA A 351 0.94 -17.36 40.32
CA ALA A 351 0.49 -18.58 40.97
C ALA A 351 0.77 -19.84 40.13
N LEU A 352 0.53 -19.77 38.81
CA LEU A 352 0.82 -20.85 37.86
C LEU A 352 2.32 -21.13 37.72
N GLU A 353 3.14 -20.09 37.71
CA GLU A 353 4.59 -20.23 37.66
C GLU A 353 5.14 -20.92 38.92
N LYS A 354 4.61 -20.56 40.10
CA LYS A 354 4.94 -21.23 41.36
C LYS A 354 4.53 -22.70 41.36
N GLU A 355 3.35 -23.03 40.80
CA GLU A 355 2.92 -24.42 40.60
C GLU A 355 3.87 -25.18 39.66
N LEU A 356 4.29 -24.54 38.55
CA LEU A 356 5.26 -25.12 37.62
C LEU A 356 6.62 -25.34 38.28
N LYS A 357 7.12 -24.38 39.08
CA LYS A 357 8.37 -24.52 39.84
C LYS A 357 8.30 -25.70 40.82
N ALA A 358 7.18 -25.86 41.52
CA ALA A 358 6.97 -26.98 42.44
C ALA A 358 6.93 -28.32 41.70
N ALA A 359 6.27 -28.38 40.53
CA ALA A 359 6.20 -29.58 39.72
C ALA A 359 7.51 -29.89 38.96
N GLN A 360 8.33 -28.88 38.65
CA GLN A 360 9.56 -29.01 37.86
C GLN A 360 10.73 -28.28 38.51
N ALA A 361 11.48 -28.99 39.35
CA ALA A 361 12.56 -28.41 40.17
C ALA A 361 13.64 -27.65 39.37
N SER A 362 13.93 -28.06 38.12
CA SER A 362 14.92 -27.41 37.26
C SER A 362 14.46 -26.07 36.65
N TYR A 363 13.18 -25.73 36.75
CA TYR A 363 12.67 -24.42 36.37
C TYR A 363 13.13 -23.35 37.37
N THR A 364 13.45 -22.15 36.93
CA THR A 364 13.70 -20.99 37.82
C THR A 364 12.61 -19.97 37.59
N GLU A 365 11.96 -19.51 38.66
CA GLU A 365 10.93 -18.48 38.64
C GLU A 365 11.46 -17.17 38.02
N GLN A 366 10.58 -16.47 37.31
CA GLN A 366 10.87 -15.26 36.54
C GLN A 366 10.09 -14.03 37.06
N TRP A 367 9.12 -14.22 37.95
CA TRP A 367 8.25 -13.14 38.43
C TRP A 367 9.01 -12.06 39.22
N ASP A 368 10.02 -12.41 40.01
CA ASP A 368 10.80 -11.45 40.79
C ASP A 368 12.00 -10.90 40.02
N LYS A 369 12.76 -11.73 39.29
CA LYS A 369 13.98 -11.38 38.52
C LYS A 369 14.92 -10.38 39.21
N ASN A 370 14.87 -10.28 40.55
CA ASN A 370 15.49 -9.22 41.36
C ASN A 370 15.14 -7.77 40.95
N SER A 371 14.02 -7.56 40.25
CA SER A 371 13.55 -6.22 39.85
C SER A 371 12.01 -6.19 39.70
N PRO A 372 11.22 -6.65 40.69
CA PRO A 372 9.77 -6.65 40.58
C PRO A 372 9.22 -5.21 40.45
N PRO A 373 8.02 -5.03 39.86
CA PRO A 373 7.30 -3.76 39.93
C PRO A 373 7.23 -3.23 41.36
N THR A 374 7.55 -1.95 41.53
CA THR A 374 7.81 -1.35 42.86
C THR A 374 6.62 -0.60 43.43
N THR A 375 5.69 -0.16 42.57
CA THR A 375 4.55 0.62 43.03
C THR A 375 3.52 -0.24 43.77
N ALA A 376 2.93 0.33 44.83
CA ALA A 376 1.94 -0.35 45.66
C ALA A 376 0.66 -0.76 44.90
N ILE A 377 0.40 -0.17 43.73
CA ILE A 377 -0.78 -0.47 42.92
C ILE A 377 -0.75 -1.86 42.27
N TRP A 378 0.42 -2.52 42.23
CA TRP A 378 0.52 -3.93 41.83
C TRP A 378 0.06 -4.89 42.94
N GLU A 379 -0.43 -4.34 44.06
CA GLU A 379 -0.77 -5.06 45.27
C GLU A 379 0.42 -5.94 45.72
N ASN A 380 0.14 -7.14 46.21
CA ASN A 380 1.16 -8.13 46.52
C ASN A 380 1.45 -9.08 45.34
N THR A 381 1.07 -8.74 44.10
CA THR A 381 1.17 -9.66 42.94
C THR A 381 2.59 -10.19 42.71
N PHE A 382 3.60 -9.33 42.85
CA PHE A 382 5.01 -9.65 42.65
C PHE A 382 5.75 -9.76 43.99
N ARG A 383 5.21 -10.54 44.92
CA ARG A 383 5.82 -10.82 46.23
C ARG A 383 5.90 -12.32 46.49
N ALA A 384 6.82 -12.69 47.38
CA ALA A 384 6.89 -14.06 47.89
C ALA A 384 5.60 -14.39 48.66
N ASP A 385 5.27 -15.68 48.76
CA ASP A 385 4.07 -16.13 49.51
C ASP A 385 4.14 -15.69 50.99
N ALA A 386 5.31 -15.84 51.60
CA ALA A 386 5.58 -15.37 52.97
C ALA A 386 5.36 -13.85 53.17
N ASP A 387 5.44 -13.06 52.08
CA ASP A 387 5.24 -11.61 52.08
C ASP A 387 3.83 -11.22 51.60
N GLY A 388 2.88 -12.16 51.61
CA GLY A 388 1.49 -11.97 51.22
C GLY A 388 1.23 -11.98 49.71
N GLY A 389 2.18 -12.51 48.93
CA GLY A 389 2.02 -12.71 47.48
C GLY A 389 1.14 -13.91 47.12
N PRO A 390 0.90 -14.16 45.81
CA PRO A 390 0.00 -15.23 45.39
C PRO A 390 0.59 -16.59 45.75
N PRO A 391 -0.15 -17.50 46.43
CA PRO A 391 0.30 -18.88 46.61
C PRO A 391 0.34 -19.61 45.26
N ALA A 392 1.04 -20.75 45.22
CA ALA A 392 1.02 -21.61 44.03
C ALA A 392 -0.42 -22.03 43.70
N SER A 393 -0.80 -21.99 42.43
CA SER A 393 -2.06 -22.58 41.99
C SER A 393 -2.02 -24.11 42.13
N SER A 394 -3.18 -24.75 42.01
CA SER A 394 -3.28 -26.21 42.10
C SER A 394 -4.10 -26.81 40.96
N GLY A 395 -3.64 -27.95 40.46
CA GLY A 395 -4.37 -28.78 39.50
C GLY A 395 -4.20 -28.39 38.03
N ASN A 396 -3.34 -27.41 37.71
CA ASN A 396 -3.09 -26.99 36.33
C ASN A 396 -1.87 -27.71 35.74
N ILE A 397 -0.87 -28.06 36.56
CA ILE A 397 0.36 -28.70 36.12
C ILE A 397 0.40 -30.18 36.55
N PRO A 398 0.67 -31.14 35.64
CA PRO A 398 0.80 -32.54 36.01
C PRO A 398 1.94 -32.81 37.00
N THR A 399 1.60 -33.31 38.19
CA THR A 399 2.57 -33.63 39.27
C THR A 399 3.00 -35.09 39.32
N ALA A 400 2.35 -35.97 38.54
CA ALA A 400 2.71 -37.39 38.48
C ALA A 400 4.19 -37.57 38.10
N ALA A 401 4.87 -38.53 38.72
CA ALA A 401 6.28 -38.83 38.45
C ALA A 401 6.53 -39.26 36.98
N SER A 402 5.50 -39.78 36.30
CA SER A 402 5.54 -40.15 34.88
C SER A 402 5.35 -38.96 33.91
N ALA A 403 4.96 -37.79 34.40
CA ALA A 403 4.78 -36.61 33.55
C ALA A 403 6.12 -36.10 33.04
N THR A 404 6.26 -35.98 31.71
CA THR A 404 7.47 -35.46 31.09
C THR A 404 7.60 -33.96 31.34
N VAL A 405 8.83 -33.43 31.23
CA VAL A 405 9.09 -31.98 31.30
C VAL A 405 8.23 -31.23 30.27
N ALA A 406 8.18 -31.73 29.03
CA ALA A 406 7.37 -31.15 27.97
C ALA A 406 5.87 -31.12 28.33
N ALA A 407 5.31 -32.19 28.93
CA ALA A 407 3.90 -32.22 29.33
C ALA A 407 3.57 -31.19 30.42
N ARG A 408 4.48 -30.97 31.38
CA ARG A 408 4.33 -29.93 32.40
C ARG A 408 4.38 -28.52 31.82
N LEU A 409 5.28 -28.28 30.88
CA LEU A 409 5.41 -26.98 30.21
C LEU A 409 4.25 -26.70 29.25
N ASP A 410 3.78 -27.71 28.51
CA ASP A 410 2.63 -27.59 27.60
C ASP A 410 1.34 -27.27 28.37
N ALA A 411 1.19 -27.80 29.60
CA ALA A 411 0.09 -27.46 30.50
C ALA A 411 0.11 -25.99 30.98
N ALA A 412 1.29 -25.36 31.09
CA ALA A 412 1.41 -23.96 31.49
C ALA A 412 1.10 -22.99 30.33
N LEU A 413 1.32 -23.40 29.08
CA LEU A 413 1.24 -22.53 27.90
C LEU A 413 -0.10 -21.78 27.74
N PRO A 414 -1.28 -22.38 27.91
CA PRO A 414 -2.55 -21.66 27.81
C PRO A 414 -2.69 -20.53 28.84
N GLY A 415 -2.18 -20.73 30.06
CA GLY A 415 -2.18 -19.71 31.11
C GLY A 415 -1.28 -18.52 30.75
N ILE A 416 -0.11 -18.80 30.16
CA ILE A 416 0.83 -17.78 29.69
C ILE A 416 0.23 -16.98 28.52
N GLN A 417 -0.37 -17.66 27.54
CA GLN A 417 -1.02 -17.02 26.39
C GLN A 417 -2.20 -16.14 26.82
N LYS A 418 -3.01 -16.61 27.78
CA LYS A 418 -4.12 -15.83 28.36
C LYS A 418 -3.61 -14.57 29.06
N ALA A 419 -2.58 -14.70 29.90
CA ALA A 419 -1.98 -13.57 30.59
C ALA A 419 -1.36 -12.57 29.59
N PHE A 420 -0.62 -13.05 28.60
CA PHE A 420 -0.04 -12.21 27.55
C PHE A 420 -1.11 -11.43 26.79
N THR A 421 -2.22 -12.08 26.40
CA THR A 421 -3.32 -11.43 25.69
C THR A 421 -3.88 -10.26 26.49
N ALA A 422 -4.13 -10.46 27.79
CA ALA A 422 -4.64 -9.42 28.68
C ALA A 422 -3.62 -8.28 28.89
N VAL A 423 -2.34 -8.61 29.06
CA VAL A 423 -1.25 -7.62 29.23
C VAL A 423 -1.04 -6.79 27.97
N ASN A 424 -1.04 -7.44 26.79
CA ASN A 424 -0.89 -6.77 25.51
C ASN A 424 -2.10 -5.84 25.21
N ALA A 425 -3.32 -6.29 25.55
CA ALA A 425 -4.51 -5.44 25.47
C ALA A 425 -4.42 -4.23 26.41
N GLY A 426 -3.92 -4.41 27.64
CA GLY A 426 -3.73 -3.32 28.59
C GLY A 426 -2.69 -2.30 28.10
N LEU A 427 -1.58 -2.77 27.53
CA LEU A 427 -0.56 -1.89 26.93
C LEU A 427 -1.14 -1.08 25.75
N SER A 428 -1.93 -1.73 24.89
CA SER A 428 -2.61 -1.08 23.77
C SER A 428 -3.61 -0.02 24.25
N ALA A 429 -4.33 -0.29 25.35
CA ALA A 429 -5.23 0.67 25.96
C ALA A 429 -4.50 1.89 26.54
N ILE A 430 -3.31 1.73 27.14
CA ILE A 430 -2.48 2.85 27.61
C ILE A 430 -2.05 3.74 26.44
N VAL A 431 -1.57 3.14 25.36
CA VAL A 431 -1.18 3.88 24.14
C VAL A 431 -2.38 4.63 23.56
N ALA A 432 -3.55 3.98 23.48
CA ALA A 432 -4.77 4.59 22.99
C ALA A 432 -5.23 5.76 23.87
N ALA A 433 -5.16 5.62 25.19
CA ALA A 433 -5.51 6.68 26.13
C ALA A 433 -4.60 7.91 25.97
N ALA A 434 -3.29 7.72 25.82
CA ALA A 434 -2.35 8.82 25.59
C ALA A 434 -2.66 9.60 24.31
N HIS A 435 -2.93 8.88 23.20
CA HIS A 435 -3.38 9.51 21.95
C HIS A 435 -4.72 10.23 22.12
N ASN A 436 -5.66 9.66 22.87
CA ASN A 436 -6.97 10.27 23.13
C ASN A 436 -6.82 11.59 23.91
N TYR A 437 -6.00 11.65 24.95
CA TYR A 437 -5.75 12.91 25.66
C TYR A 437 -5.10 13.97 24.79
N ALA A 438 -4.10 13.59 23.98
CA ALA A 438 -3.51 14.52 23.01
C ALA A 438 -4.58 15.07 22.05
N HIS A 439 -5.46 14.20 21.54
CA HIS A 439 -6.57 14.60 20.68
C HIS A 439 -7.58 15.51 21.41
N LEU A 440 -7.98 15.19 22.64
CA LEU A 440 -8.93 15.97 23.43
C LEU A 440 -8.40 17.36 23.76
N TYR A 441 -7.12 17.47 24.14
CA TYR A 441 -6.51 18.78 24.40
C TYR A 441 -6.35 19.58 23.11
N GLU A 442 -6.03 18.94 21.99
CA GLU A 442 -5.94 19.60 20.68
C GLU A 442 -7.31 20.08 20.19
N GLN A 443 -8.37 19.29 20.39
CA GLN A 443 -9.75 19.69 20.13
C GLN A 443 -10.16 20.87 21.02
N SER A 444 -9.82 20.82 22.31
CA SER A 444 -10.03 21.95 23.22
C SER A 444 -9.28 23.20 22.78
N LEU A 445 -8.05 23.07 22.28
CA LEU A 445 -7.29 24.18 21.71
C LEU A 445 -7.98 24.75 20.46
N TYR A 446 -8.47 23.88 19.57
CA TYR A 446 -9.23 24.27 18.39
C TYR A 446 -10.48 25.08 18.76
N ASP A 447 -11.21 24.64 19.78
CA ASP A 447 -12.48 25.24 20.21
C ASP A 447 -12.31 26.51 21.04
N ASN A 448 -11.15 26.71 21.69
CA ASN A 448 -10.92 27.85 22.58
C ASN A 448 -9.88 28.87 22.05
N PHE A 449 -9.10 28.52 21.02
CA PHE A 449 -8.04 29.39 20.51
C PHE A 449 -8.20 29.74 19.02
N THR A 450 -8.79 30.91 18.76
CA THR A 450 -9.14 31.38 17.40
C THR A 450 -7.97 31.42 16.41
N PRO A 451 -6.78 31.98 16.74
CA PRO A 451 -5.65 31.96 15.81
C PRO A 451 -5.25 30.55 15.36
N TYR A 452 -5.20 29.59 16.28
CA TYR A 452 -4.92 28.20 15.94
C TYR A 452 -6.01 27.60 15.05
N ARG A 453 -7.29 27.81 15.38
CA ARG A 453 -8.42 27.37 14.54
C ARG A 453 -8.32 27.92 13.11
N ASN A 454 -8.02 29.21 12.98
CA ASN A 454 -7.87 29.88 11.68
C ASN A 454 -6.71 29.28 10.88
N ILE A 455 -5.57 29.03 11.53
CA ILE A 455 -4.41 28.38 10.91
C ILE A 455 -4.78 26.98 10.39
N ILE A 456 -5.40 26.13 11.22
CA ILE A 456 -5.76 24.77 10.84
C ILE A 456 -6.79 24.76 9.70
N LYS A 457 -7.83 25.60 9.78
CA LYS A 457 -8.82 25.75 8.70
C LYS A 457 -8.17 26.25 7.40
N GLY A 458 -7.31 27.26 7.50
CA GLY A 458 -6.59 27.85 6.38
C GLY A 458 -5.69 26.84 5.69
N ILE A 459 -4.87 26.13 6.45
CA ILE A 459 -4.03 25.03 5.95
C ILE A 459 -4.88 23.94 5.29
N GLY A 460 -6.00 23.56 5.90
CA GLY A 460 -6.95 22.62 5.32
C GLY A 460 -7.44 23.05 3.93
N SER A 461 -7.67 24.36 3.73
CA SER A 461 -8.14 24.93 2.46
C SER A 461 -7.08 25.14 1.38
N THR A 462 -5.79 25.01 1.70
CA THR A 462 -4.72 25.10 0.69
C THR A 462 -4.82 23.94 -0.32
N LEU A 463 -4.31 24.10 -1.53
CA LEU A 463 -4.36 23.02 -2.53
C LEU A 463 -3.25 22.00 -2.27
N THR A 464 -3.59 20.71 -2.25
CA THR A 464 -2.59 19.63 -2.27
C THR A 464 -2.27 19.29 -3.72
N LEU A 465 -0.99 19.19 -4.06
CA LEU A 465 -0.57 18.68 -5.36
C LEU A 465 -0.33 17.17 -5.28
N CYS A 466 -0.70 16.42 -6.32
CA CYS A 466 -0.46 14.98 -6.39
C CYS A 466 -0.09 14.56 -7.82
N PRO A 467 0.86 13.61 -8.01
CA PRO A 467 1.12 13.02 -9.31
C PRO A 467 -0.12 12.33 -9.90
N PRO A 468 -0.35 12.39 -11.22
CA PRO A 468 -1.57 11.88 -11.84
C PRO A 468 -1.68 10.34 -11.94
N SER A 469 -0.58 9.57 -11.81
CA SER A 469 -0.56 8.14 -12.09
C SER A 469 -1.62 7.33 -11.34
N GLY A 470 -1.89 7.63 -10.06
CA GLY A 470 -2.94 6.98 -9.28
C GLY A 470 -4.34 7.18 -9.86
N ALA A 471 -4.68 8.43 -10.24
CA ALA A 471 -5.95 8.72 -10.89
C ALA A 471 -6.06 8.02 -12.25
N ILE A 472 -4.99 8.03 -13.04
CA ILE A 472 -4.96 7.39 -14.36
C ILE A 472 -5.12 5.86 -14.27
N ALA A 473 -4.48 5.21 -13.29
CA ALA A 473 -4.69 3.79 -13.05
C ALA A 473 -6.16 3.48 -12.72
N GLY A 474 -6.83 4.38 -11.98
CA GLY A 474 -8.27 4.29 -11.71
C GLY A 474 -9.08 4.42 -13.00
N ILE A 475 -8.77 5.41 -13.84
CA ILE A 475 -9.42 5.59 -15.15
C ILE A 475 -9.23 4.38 -16.06
N TYR A 476 -8.06 3.71 -16.03
CA TYR A 476 -7.87 2.47 -16.79
C TYR A 476 -8.82 1.39 -16.30
N ALA A 477 -8.92 1.15 -14.99
CA ALA A 477 -9.84 0.17 -14.42
C ALA A 477 -11.32 0.51 -14.72
N LEU A 478 -11.69 1.79 -14.64
CA LEU A 478 -13.03 2.27 -14.95
C LEU A 478 -13.40 2.03 -16.42
N VAL A 479 -12.51 2.38 -17.35
CA VAL A 479 -12.78 2.23 -18.78
C VAL A 479 -12.80 0.78 -19.19
N ASP A 480 -11.88 -0.03 -18.66
CA ASP A 480 -11.81 -1.46 -18.97
C ASP A 480 -13.08 -2.19 -18.53
N SER A 481 -13.56 -1.93 -17.31
CA SER A 481 -14.79 -2.54 -16.78
C SER A 481 -16.06 -2.10 -17.50
N GLN A 482 -16.12 -0.87 -18.02
CA GLN A 482 -17.31 -0.34 -18.68
C GLN A 482 -17.34 -0.56 -20.19
N ARG A 483 -16.17 -0.58 -20.84
CA ARG A 483 -16.03 -0.45 -22.30
C ARG A 483 -15.03 -1.42 -22.92
N GLY A 484 -14.33 -2.20 -22.11
CA GLY A 484 -13.25 -3.10 -22.54
C GLY A 484 -11.93 -2.38 -22.78
N VAL A 485 -10.82 -3.12 -22.63
CA VAL A 485 -9.44 -2.61 -22.70
C VAL A 485 -9.07 -1.98 -24.06
N TRP A 486 -9.80 -2.33 -25.13
CA TRP A 486 -9.62 -1.78 -26.48
C TRP A 486 -10.15 -0.33 -26.60
N LYS A 487 -10.92 0.17 -25.62
CA LYS A 487 -11.33 1.57 -25.58
C LYS A 487 -10.22 2.45 -25.03
N ALA A 488 -9.87 3.52 -25.76
CA ALA A 488 -8.90 4.50 -25.29
C ALA A 488 -9.35 5.17 -23.96
N PRO A 489 -8.50 5.19 -22.91
CA PRO A 489 -8.80 5.77 -21.60
C PRO A 489 -8.61 7.31 -21.58
N ALA A 490 -9.21 7.99 -22.56
CA ALA A 490 -9.20 9.45 -22.70
C ALA A 490 -10.61 9.99 -22.90
N ASN A 491 -10.77 11.30 -22.72
CA ASN A 491 -12.06 12.00 -22.63
C ASN A 491 -12.93 11.46 -21.47
N VAL A 492 -12.28 11.19 -20.33
CA VAL A 492 -12.92 10.76 -19.07
C VAL A 492 -12.61 11.80 -18.01
N SER A 493 -13.63 12.19 -17.24
CA SER A 493 -13.50 13.15 -16.14
C SER A 493 -12.82 12.52 -14.92
N LEU A 494 -11.99 13.31 -14.25
CA LEU A 494 -11.35 12.90 -12.99
C LEU A 494 -12.19 13.32 -11.78
N ASN A 495 -12.46 12.37 -10.90
CA ASN A 495 -13.05 12.59 -9.59
C ASN A 495 -11.97 12.93 -8.55
N GLY A 496 -12.34 13.70 -7.51
CA GLY A 496 -11.41 14.10 -6.44
C GLY A 496 -10.40 15.19 -6.85
N VAL A 497 -10.48 15.69 -8.09
CA VAL A 497 -9.57 16.70 -8.66
C VAL A 497 -10.29 18.03 -8.84
N ILE A 498 -9.70 19.11 -8.31
CA ILE A 498 -10.21 20.46 -8.50
C ILE A 498 -9.81 20.99 -9.88
N ALA A 499 -8.52 20.89 -10.20
CA ALA A 499 -7.95 21.36 -11.46
C ALA A 499 -6.55 20.75 -11.70
N PRO A 500 -6.05 20.73 -12.94
CA PRO A 500 -4.63 20.50 -13.20
C PRO A 500 -3.75 21.61 -12.59
N ALA A 501 -2.51 21.28 -12.23
CA ALA A 501 -1.56 22.23 -11.67
C ALA A 501 -1.15 23.32 -12.66
N ALA A 502 -1.11 22.98 -13.95
CA ALA A 502 -0.81 23.86 -15.07
C ALA A 502 -1.88 23.76 -16.16
N SER A 503 -2.04 24.81 -16.96
CA SER A 503 -2.90 24.83 -18.14
C SER A 503 -2.06 24.84 -19.41
N PHE A 504 -2.54 24.15 -20.45
CA PHE A 504 -1.89 24.11 -21.76
C PHE A 504 -2.72 24.81 -22.83
N THR A 505 -2.06 25.64 -23.63
CA THR A 505 -2.54 26.11 -24.93
C THR A 505 -2.64 24.94 -25.92
N ALA A 506 -3.27 25.18 -27.08
CA ALA A 506 -3.37 24.17 -28.13
C ALA A 506 -1.97 23.75 -28.64
N SER A 507 -1.10 24.71 -28.93
CA SER A 507 0.26 24.45 -29.42
C SER A 507 1.13 23.69 -28.41
N GLU A 508 1.01 24.00 -27.11
CA GLU A 508 1.73 23.24 -26.07
C GLU A 508 1.20 21.81 -25.97
N THR A 509 -0.11 21.61 -26.10
CA THR A 509 -0.72 20.27 -26.12
C THR A 509 -0.24 19.46 -27.33
N ASP A 510 -0.13 20.11 -28.50
CA ASP A 510 0.38 19.47 -29.72
C ASP A 510 1.84 19.02 -29.54
N ALA A 511 2.69 19.88 -28.95
CA ALA A 511 4.07 19.55 -28.63
C ALA A 511 4.21 18.46 -27.55
N LEU A 512 3.24 18.30 -26.66
CA LEU A 512 3.17 17.16 -25.73
C LEU A 512 2.87 15.85 -26.47
N ASN A 513 1.93 15.88 -27.41
CA ASN A 513 1.48 14.71 -28.15
C ASN A 513 2.50 14.19 -29.17
N VAL A 514 3.19 15.07 -29.89
CA VAL A 514 4.26 14.71 -30.85
C VAL A 514 5.43 15.66 -30.65
N ASP A 515 6.53 15.13 -30.13
CA ASP A 515 7.78 15.88 -30.07
C ASP A 515 8.55 15.67 -31.39
N ALA A 516 8.84 16.76 -32.10
CA ALA A 516 9.48 16.73 -33.41
C ALA A 516 10.94 16.23 -33.36
N THR A 517 11.57 16.21 -32.19
CA THR A 517 12.99 15.87 -32.01
C THR A 517 13.15 14.53 -31.29
N ALA A 518 12.49 14.35 -30.15
CA ALA A 518 12.59 13.16 -29.33
C ALA A 518 11.62 12.04 -29.75
N GLY A 519 10.50 12.38 -30.41
CA GLY A 519 9.49 11.41 -30.86
C GLY A 519 8.66 10.73 -29.77
N LYS A 520 8.78 11.20 -28.51
CA LYS A 520 8.15 10.61 -27.32
C LYS A 520 6.91 11.40 -26.91
N SER A 521 5.76 10.73 -26.89
CA SER A 521 4.47 11.34 -26.50
C SER A 521 4.31 11.44 -25.00
N ILE A 522 3.60 12.48 -24.56
CA ILE A 522 3.18 12.72 -23.18
C ILE A 522 1.70 13.10 -23.23
N ASN A 523 0.88 12.47 -22.40
CA ASN A 523 -0.56 12.68 -22.38
C ASN A 523 -0.92 13.84 -21.43
N ALA A 524 -1.64 14.83 -21.94
CA ALA A 524 -2.08 15.97 -21.15
C ALA A 524 -3.38 15.68 -20.38
N ILE A 525 -3.49 16.22 -19.18
CA ILE A 525 -4.73 16.33 -18.40
C ILE A 525 -5.16 17.79 -18.43
N ARG A 526 -6.39 18.08 -18.87
CA ARG A 526 -6.83 19.45 -19.17
C ARG A 526 -8.16 19.77 -18.52
N ALA A 527 -8.30 21.01 -18.08
CA ALA A 527 -9.58 21.56 -17.63
C ALA A 527 -10.37 22.11 -18.84
N PHE A 528 -11.65 21.76 -18.92
CA PHE A 528 -12.58 22.25 -19.92
C PHE A 528 -13.79 22.90 -19.24
N ALA A 529 -14.14 24.10 -19.68
CA ALA A 529 -15.33 24.80 -19.19
C ALA A 529 -16.58 23.93 -19.41
N GLY A 530 -17.36 23.72 -18.34
CA GLY A 530 -18.57 22.90 -18.36
C GLY A 530 -18.38 21.37 -18.39
N LYS A 531 -17.13 20.86 -18.51
CA LYS A 531 -16.84 19.41 -18.49
C LYS A 531 -15.88 18.99 -17.37
N GLY A 532 -15.28 19.94 -16.66
CA GLY A 532 -14.33 19.68 -15.59
C GLY A 532 -12.94 19.28 -16.10
N THR A 533 -12.20 18.52 -15.30
CA THR A 533 -10.85 18.05 -15.63
C THR A 533 -10.91 16.70 -16.34
N LEU A 534 -10.40 16.63 -17.56
CA LEU A 534 -10.44 15.45 -18.42
C LEU A 534 -9.03 14.92 -18.71
N VAL A 535 -8.90 13.60 -18.79
CA VAL A 535 -7.73 12.96 -19.43
C VAL A 535 -7.79 13.23 -20.94
N TRP A 536 -6.78 13.87 -21.50
CA TRP A 536 -6.78 14.38 -22.87
C TRP A 536 -5.59 13.88 -23.70
N GLY A 537 -5.37 12.56 -23.66
CA GLY A 537 -4.39 11.83 -24.46
C GLY A 537 -4.44 10.34 -24.13
N ALA A 538 -4.15 9.48 -25.11
CA ALA A 538 -4.13 8.02 -24.95
C ALA A 538 -2.97 7.35 -25.71
N ARG A 539 -1.81 8.02 -25.76
CA ARG A 539 -0.60 7.57 -26.45
C ARG A 539 0.39 6.90 -25.50
N THR A 540 1.06 5.87 -25.99
CA THR A 540 2.25 5.32 -25.33
C THR A 540 3.43 6.27 -25.54
N LEU A 541 4.59 6.02 -24.92
CA LEU A 541 5.80 6.80 -25.20
C LEU A 541 6.29 6.60 -26.64
N ALA A 542 5.87 5.53 -27.33
CA ALA A 542 6.19 5.26 -28.73
C ALA A 542 5.29 6.08 -29.68
N GLY A 543 5.30 7.41 -29.51
CA GLY A 543 4.41 8.33 -30.21
C GLY A 543 4.49 8.30 -31.73
N ASN A 544 5.71 8.15 -32.26
CA ASN A 544 5.97 8.11 -33.70
C ASN A 544 5.81 6.70 -34.31
N ASP A 545 5.57 5.68 -33.48
CA ASP A 545 5.31 4.33 -33.96
C ASP A 545 3.92 4.28 -34.63
N ASN A 546 3.77 3.49 -35.70
CA ASN A 546 2.49 3.35 -36.40
C ASN A 546 1.65 2.18 -35.87
N GLU A 547 2.27 1.22 -35.19
CA GLU A 547 1.65 0.03 -34.63
C GLU A 547 1.32 0.24 -33.15
N TRP A 548 2.29 0.73 -32.36
CA TRP A 548 2.21 0.77 -30.90
C TRP A 548 1.93 2.14 -30.30
N ARG A 549 1.46 3.09 -31.12
CA ARG A 549 1.17 4.48 -30.69
C ARG A 549 0.19 4.56 -29.53
N TYR A 550 -0.80 3.68 -29.48
CA TYR A 550 -1.97 3.82 -28.61
C TYR A 550 -1.97 2.87 -27.43
N ILE A 551 -2.34 3.41 -26.27
CA ILE A 551 -2.40 2.67 -25.00
C ILE A 551 -3.39 1.51 -25.10
N SER A 552 -4.59 1.75 -25.63
CA SER A 552 -5.61 0.71 -25.76
C SER A 552 -5.18 -0.44 -26.68
N VAL A 553 -4.43 -0.13 -27.74
CA VAL A 553 -3.89 -1.16 -28.64
C VAL A 553 -2.86 -2.01 -27.91
N ARG A 554 -1.85 -1.41 -27.27
CA ARG A 554 -0.82 -2.16 -26.55
C ARG A 554 -1.40 -2.99 -25.41
N ARG A 555 -2.30 -2.42 -24.61
CA ARG A 555 -2.93 -3.12 -23.48
C ARG A 555 -3.83 -4.27 -23.94
N PHE A 556 -4.57 -4.11 -25.04
CA PHE A 556 -5.34 -5.21 -25.63
C PHE A 556 -4.44 -6.36 -26.08
N PHE A 557 -3.31 -6.07 -26.75
CA PHE A 557 -2.35 -7.11 -27.11
C PHE A 557 -1.78 -7.82 -25.88
N ASN A 558 -1.39 -7.09 -24.83
CA ASN A 558 -0.91 -7.71 -23.58
C ASN A 558 -1.95 -8.68 -22.99
N MET A 559 -3.21 -8.25 -22.91
CA MET A 559 -4.31 -9.08 -22.42
C MET A 559 -4.49 -10.35 -23.25
N VAL A 560 -4.53 -10.23 -24.59
CA VAL A 560 -4.72 -11.39 -25.47
C VAL A 560 -3.52 -12.33 -25.41
N GLU A 561 -2.29 -11.80 -25.45
CA GLU A 561 -1.05 -12.59 -25.35
C GLU A 561 -1.03 -13.41 -24.05
N GLU A 562 -1.34 -12.79 -22.90
CA GLU A 562 -1.32 -13.48 -21.61
C GLU A 562 -2.48 -14.46 -21.44
N SER A 563 -3.70 -14.10 -21.89
CA SER A 563 -4.87 -15.00 -21.85
C SER A 563 -4.64 -16.26 -22.68
N VAL A 564 -4.11 -16.10 -23.89
CA VAL A 564 -3.80 -17.23 -24.79
C VAL A 564 -2.67 -18.07 -24.20
N LYS A 565 -1.61 -17.46 -23.67
CA LYS A 565 -0.49 -18.18 -23.03
C LYS A 565 -0.98 -19.06 -21.86
N LYS A 566 -1.77 -18.51 -20.94
CA LYS A 566 -2.31 -19.29 -19.81
C LYS A 566 -3.26 -20.39 -20.27
N SER A 567 -4.13 -20.09 -21.23
CA SER A 567 -5.15 -21.05 -21.70
C SER A 567 -4.59 -22.15 -22.61
N THR A 568 -3.41 -21.95 -23.19
CA THR A 568 -2.70 -22.96 -24.00
C THR A 568 -1.74 -23.82 -23.18
N TYR A 569 -1.58 -23.56 -21.88
CA TYR A 569 -0.61 -24.27 -21.05
C TYR A 569 -0.85 -25.78 -20.97
N TRP A 570 -2.11 -26.23 -21.04
CA TRP A 570 -2.44 -27.66 -21.07
C TRP A 570 -1.83 -28.40 -22.26
N ALA A 571 -1.51 -27.72 -23.35
CA ALA A 571 -0.92 -28.34 -24.54
C ALA A 571 0.58 -28.65 -24.37
N VAL A 572 1.22 -28.15 -23.30
CA VAL A 572 2.61 -28.48 -22.97
C VAL A 572 2.68 -29.94 -22.54
N PHE A 573 3.59 -30.72 -23.15
CA PHE A 573 3.74 -32.18 -22.97
C PHE A 573 2.62 -33.06 -23.54
N GLU A 574 1.66 -32.50 -24.25
CA GLU A 574 0.74 -33.29 -25.07
C GLU A 574 1.44 -33.83 -26.33
N PRO A 575 0.92 -34.92 -26.95
CA PRO A 575 1.42 -35.38 -28.24
C PRO A 575 1.44 -34.25 -29.27
N ASN A 576 2.61 -33.96 -29.85
CA ASN A 576 2.79 -32.93 -30.86
C ASN A 576 2.27 -33.41 -32.24
N ASP A 577 0.95 -33.54 -32.35
CA ASP A 577 0.25 -34.04 -33.52
C ASP A 577 -0.83 -33.06 -34.03
N ALA A 578 -1.42 -33.39 -35.18
CA ALA A 578 -2.44 -32.57 -35.81
C ALA A 578 -3.68 -32.32 -34.93
N ASN A 579 -4.02 -33.24 -34.02
CA ASN A 579 -5.18 -33.08 -33.14
C ASN A 579 -4.94 -31.99 -32.12
N THR A 580 -3.75 -31.97 -31.50
CA THR A 580 -3.35 -30.91 -30.56
C THR A 580 -3.32 -29.54 -31.26
N TRP A 581 -2.77 -29.47 -32.47
CA TRP A 581 -2.73 -28.23 -33.26
C TRP A 581 -4.12 -27.68 -33.57
N VAL A 582 -5.06 -28.55 -33.97
CA VAL A 582 -6.44 -28.15 -34.28
C VAL A 582 -7.16 -27.64 -33.03
N LYS A 583 -6.96 -28.28 -31.86
CA LYS A 583 -7.56 -27.84 -30.59
C LYS A 583 -7.06 -26.46 -30.17
N VAL A 584 -5.74 -26.25 -30.19
CA VAL A 584 -5.13 -24.95 -29.85
C VAL A 584 -5.60 -23.86 -30.80
N ARG A 585 -5.60 -24.12 -32.11
CA ARG A 585 -6.09 -23.18 -33.12
C ARG A 585 -7.57 -22.83 -32.90
N GLY A 586 -8.42 -23.84 -32.72
CA GLY A 586 -9.86 -23.65 -32.54
C GLY A 586 -10.22 -22.87 -31.28
N MET A 587 -9.47 -23.08 -30.19
CA MET A 587 -9.61 -22.32 -28.95
C MET A 587 -9.32 -20.82 -29.16
N ILE A 588 -8.19 -20.49 -29.78
CA ILE A 588 -7.78 -19.10 -30.02
C ILE A 588 -8.72 -18.43 -31.03
N ASP A 589 -9.13 -19.14 -32.08
CA ASP A 589 -10.04 -18.64 -33.11
C ASP A 589 -11.43 -18.28 -32.54
N ASN A 590 -11.98 -19.13 -31.67
CA ASN A 590 -13.24 -18.86 -30.97
C ASN A 590 -13.12 -17.62 -30.08
N TYR A 591 -12.04 -17.52 -29.30
CA TYR A 591 -11.79 -16.37 -28.43
C TYR A 591 -11.70 -15.05 -29.20
N LEU A 592 -10.90 -15.00 -30.28
CA LEU A 592 -10.78 -13.79 -31.10
C LEU A 592 -12.07 -13.47 -31.85
N THR A 593 -12.87 -14.48 -32.22
CA THR A 593 -14.22 -14.27 -32.76
C THR A 593 -15.13 -13.57 -31.76
N GLN A 594 -15.07 -13.94 -30.47
CA GLN A 594 -15.83 -13.27 -29.42
C GLN A 594 -15.38 -11.81 -29.26
N LYS A 595 -14.06 -11.56 -29.20
CA LYS A 595 -13.52 -10.20 -29.13
C LYS A 595 -13.86 -9.34 -30.35
N TRP A 596 -13.93 -9.93 -31.54
CA TRP A 596 -14.44 -9.23 -32.72
C TRP A 596 -15.92 -8.87 -32.57
N ARG A 597 -16.77 -9.78 -32.08
CA ARG A 597 -18.21 -9.50 -31.82
C ARG A 597 -18.42 -8.42 -30.76
N GLU A 598 -17.53 -8.32 -29.78
CA GLU A 598 -17.51 -7.26 -28.77
C GLU A 598 -17.03 -5.90 -29.32
N GLY A 599 -16.55 -5.86 -30.57
CA GLY A 599 -16.07 -4.64 -31.24
C GLY A 599 -14.63 -4.28 -30.89
N ALA A 600 -13.84 -5.20 -30.34
CA ALA A 600 -12.43 -4.98 -30.03
C ALA A 600 -11.53 -5.01 -31.28
N LEU A 601 -11.92 -5.81 -32.27
CA LEU A 601 -11.18 -5.99 -33.52
C LEU A 601 -11.91 -5.33 -34.69
N ALA A 602 -11.16 -4.65 -35.55
CA ALA A 602 -11.65 -3.97 -36.73
C ALA A 602 -11.69 -4.93 -37.93
N GLY A 603 -12.82 -4.96 -38.64
CA GLY A 603 -13.01 -5.77 -39.83
C GLY A 603 -14.49 -6.07 -40.06
N ALA A 604 -14.92 -6.12 -41.33
CA ALA A 604 -16.31 -6.44 -41.67
C ALA A 604 -16.62 -7.92 -41.42
N THR A 605 -15.61 -8.79 -41.55
CA THR A 605 -15.68 -10.22 -41.25
C THR A 605 -14.56 -10.64 -40.29
N PRO A 606 -14.67 -11.78 -39.58
CA PRO A 606 -13.59 -12.29 -38.74
C PRO A 606 -12.25 -12.45 -39.48
N LYS A 607 -12.30 -12.83 -40.77
CA LYS A 607 -11.11 -13.02 -41.61
C LYS A 607 -10.36 -11.72 -41.92
N ASP A 608 -11.08 -10.59 -41.93
CA ASP A 608 -10.46 -9.26 -42.06
C ASP A 608 -9.85 -8.79 -40.73
N ALA A 609 -10.40 -9.28 -39.62
CA ALA A 609 -10.08 -8.82 -38.27
C ALA A 609 -8.92 -9.58 -37.62
N PHE A 610 -8.79 -10.89 -37.86
CA PHE A 610 -7.70 -11.68 -37.32
C PHE A 610 -7.43 -12.95 -38.14
N PHE A 611 -6.29 -13.59 -37.87
CA PHE A 611 -6.00 -14.95 -38.33
C PHE A 611 -5.27 -15.76 -37.27
N VAL A 612 -5.51 -17.07 -37.25
CA VAL A 612 -4.78 -18.04 -36.42
C VAL A 612 -4.30 -19.18 -37.32
N ARG A 613 -2.98 -19.38 -37.41
CA ARG A 613 -2.37 -20.42 -38.24
C ARG A 613 -1.54 -21.36 -37.37
N CYS A 614 -1.75 -22.65 -37.55
CA CYS A 614 -0.97 -23.71 -36.91
C CYS A 614 -1.07 -24.98 -37.75
N GLY A 615 0.08 -25.52 -38.19
CA GLY A 615 0.15 -26.81 -38.88
C GLY A 615 1.46 -27.06 -39.64
N LEU A 616 1.73 -28.34 -39.93
CA LEU A 616 2.87 -28.77 -40.75
C LEU A 616 2.73 -28.24 -42.19
N GLY A 617 3.79 -27.61 -42.70
CA GLY A 617 3.80 -26.97 -44.01
C GLY A 617 3.08 -25.62 -44.05
N VAL A 618 2.54 -25.14 -42.91
CA VAL A 618 1.91 -23.82 -42.77
C VAL A 618 2.78 -22.92 -41.89
N THR A 619 2.98 -23.33 -40.62
CA THR A 619 3.79 -22.58 -39.63
C THR A 619 4.97 -23.41 -39.09
N MET A 620 4.98 -24.71 -39.35
CA MET A 620 5.98 -25.65 -38.86
C MET A 620 6.59 -26.47 -40.00
N SER A 621 7.89 -26.73 -39.91
CA SER A 621 8.59 -27.74 -40.70
C SER A 621 8.55 -29.10 -40.02
N ALA A 622 8.96 -30.16 -40.72
CA ALA A 622 9.12 -31.48 -40.11
C ALA A 622 10.18 -31.45 -38.98
N GLN A 623 11.20 -30.61 -39.10
CA GLN A 623 12.22 -30.43 -38.07
C GLN A 623 11.66 -29.80 -36.81
N ASP A 624 10.78 -28.78 -36.93
CA ASP A 624 10.12 -28.17 -35.76
C ASP A 624 9.34 -29.22 -34.96
N VAL A 625 8.62 -30.11 -35.66
CA VAL A 625 7.85 -31.18 -35.02
C VAL A 625 8.77 -32.19 -34.31
N LEU A 626 9.87 -32.60 -34.96
CA LEU A 626 10.87 -33.52 -34.38
C LEU A 626 11.59 -32.90 -33.17
N GLU A 627 11.80 -31.59 -33.17
CA GLU A 627 12.35 -30.84 -32.03
C GLU A 627 11.31 -30.53 -30.94
N GLY A 628 10.06 -30.98 -31.12
CA GLY A 628 8.98 -30.78 -30.14
C GLY A 628 8.43 -29.35 -30.10
N ARG A 629 8.65 -28.54 -31.14
CA ARG A 629 8.14 -27.17 -31.24
C ARG A 629 6.75 -27.15 -31.89
N MET A 630 5.86 -26.33 -31.33
CA MET A 630 4.55 -26.03 -31.92
C MET A 630 4.46 -24.51 -32.18
N ASN A 631 4.56 -24.10 -33.44
CA ASN A 631 4.51 -22.69 -33.82
C ASN A 631 3.08 -22.27 -34.20
N VAL A 632 2.51 -21.35 -33.44
CA VAL A 632 1.18 -20.76 -33.70
C VAL A 632 1.37 -19.29 -34.10
N GLU A 633 0.95 -18.94 -35.31
CA GLU A 633 0.98 -17.55 -35.77
C GLU A 633 -0.41 -16.91 -35.59
N ILE A 634 -0.44 -15.77 -34.89
CA ILE A 634 -1.67 -15.03 -34.57
C ILE A 634 -1.48 -13.59 -35.05
N GLY A 635 -2.40 -13.09 -35.86
CA GLY A 635 -2.47 -11.68 -36.25
C GLY A 635 -3.84 -11.10 -35.92
N MET A 636 -3.90 -9.87 -35.42
CA MET A 636 -5.14 -9.20 -35.03
C MET A 636 -5.12 -7.71 -35.39
N ALA A 637 -6.24 -7.20 -35.88
CA ALA A 637 -6.44 -5.80 -36.24
C ALA A 637 -7.25 -5.10 -35.14
N VAL A 638 -6.58 -4.54 -34.14
CA VAL A 638 -7.26 -3.87 -33.01
C VAL A 638 -7.82 -2.51 -33.43
N VAL A 639 -9.00 -2.16 -32.92
CA VAL A 639 -9.64 -0.86 -33.18
C VAL A 639 -8.74 0.29 -32.69
N ARG A 640 -8.55 1.30 -33.55
CA ARG A 640 -7.79 2.51 -33.25
C ARG A 640 -8.72 3.66 -32.84
N PRO A 641 -8.33 4.54 -31.90
CA PRO A 641 -9.12 5.70 -31.53
C PRO A 641 -9.11 6.77 -32.63
N ALA A 642 -10.23 7.48 -32.79
CA ALA A 642 -10.29 8.70 -33.61
C ALA A 642 -9.85 9.90 -32.77
N GLU A 643 -8.58 10.33 -32.93
CA GLU A 643 -8.03 11.49 -32.20
C GLU A 643 -8.38 12.85 -32.83
N PHE A 644 -8.58 12.88 -34.16
CA PHE A 644 -8.78 14.11 -34.93
C PHE A 644 -10.10 14.07 -35.69
N ILE A 645 -10.90 15.14 -35.56
CA ILE A 645 -12.12 15.35 -36.34
C ILE A 645 -11.92 16.64 -37.13
N ILE A 646 -11.83 16.54 -38.47
CA ILE A 646 -11.64 17.69 -39.36
C ILE A 646 -12.97 17.99 -40.06
N LEU A 647 -13.64 19.06 -39.64
CA LEU A 647 -14.87 19.52 -40.28
C LEU A 647 -14.51 20.38 -41.51
N LYS A 648 -14.81 19.88 -42.71
CA LYS A 648 -14.58 20.58 -43.97
C LYS A 648 -15.88 21.20 -44.45
N PHE A 649 -16.04 22.50 -44.22
CA PHE A 649 -17.19 23.26 -44.72
C PHE A 649 -16.95 23.66 -46.18
N SER A 650 -17.97 23.49 -47.02
CA SER A 650 -18.00 24.05 -48.37
C SER A 650 -19.33 24.74 -48.58
N HIS A 651 -19.30 25.91 -49.22
CA HIS A 651 -20.52 26.62 -49.59
C HIS A 651 -21.10 25.96 -50.84
N LYS A 652 -22.20 25.20 -50.67
CA LYS A 652 -22.95 24.65 -51.78
C LYS A 652 -23.90 25.73 -52.31
N LEU A 653 -23.65 26.19 -53.53
CA LEU A 653 -24.56 27.12 -54.21
C LEU A 653 -25.95 26.49 -54.34
N GLN A 654 -26.98 27.30 -54.13
CA GLN A 654 -28.36 26.88 -54.18
C GLN A 654 -28.69 26.41 -55.60
N THR A 655 -29.01 25.12 -55.75
CA THR A 655 -29.37 24.51 -57.04
C THR A 655 -30.88 24.49 -57.29
N SER A 656 -31.67 25.09 -56.40
CA SER A 656 -33.11 25.39 -56.51
C SER A 656 -33.53 26.45 -55.51
#